data_AF-A0A7C2WDG1-F1
#
_entry.id   AF-A0A7C2WDG1-F1
#
_cell.length_a   1.000
_cell.length_b   1.000
_cell.length_c   1.000
_cell.angle_alpha   90.00
_cell.angle_beta   90.00
_cell.angle_gamma   90.00
#
_symmetry.space_group_name_H-M   'P 1'
#
loop_
_entity.id
_entity.type
_entity.pdbx_description
1 polymer ?
#
loop_
_entity_poly.entity_id
_entity_poly.type
_entity_poly.pdbx_seq_one_letter_code
_entity_poly.pdbx_strand_id
1 'polypeptide(L)'
;MTNAVEASAYEAKFEGGVSKARGVFGHALELQGTHAVRVDNFGAPKMDAITLSAWCLPATLSGFREILRQESRHRLLFSFQGDGAILALGLDIGGYVECDATIDPAAVLDGRWHHCAATFDGAVMRVFLDGREAGALERPGYIALDPDAPAFIGSSGGKNEYFQGRIDDLRVYGCALNPGQIKTLFDAGDETLKERRKQAEEQIRRVYRKSATFAETLADARRNALVNQERLEEEYAAALAARIKMDFPEDSEKFTAWSGRSPVAYIMTTGNSFHDETVGRLINLLLEYKPLTEAQWAKVSRDERRQWREAERLRRRYERLRETGLDSRFSSEWIELALEAGSRIDFRPTVQEAVAPYQPPATPVTRTRTADEARRILEQDWLHQVDGNPDGAAIRNEIRWTRALAERIMRAHPTADFADALARLDTLAHQAMRVTGRDEALYFQVREVKRDIMLANPVLYFDHVLLVDRPYPQGSEWPHETRHRLGYMATPGGKLVVLEGLHPGGSVRQLMPQEPLHGTFWRPDVSFDGEKVLFCFHPHNEKSFHLYEINTDGTGLMQLTDGPYDDLDPIYLPDENYILFTTTRGHTYVRCMPPTNAFVLARANRDGSDIYLISANNEPDYLPSLMHDGRIVYTRWEYTDKPLWRAQSLWTVNPDGAQPNTLWGNQSVWPDLLKDARAIPGSRRVMFTGSAHHQWFHGSVGIIDPELGFNFPDGLTKITADVEWPESGNGPVDPIESFNYHSAGKYNAYYSPYPLSEQDFMVSADRGGKFVLYLMDVDGNRELIYEGDNHVFHAMPLAP
;
A
#
# COMPACT_ATOMS: atom_id res chain seq x y z
N MET A 1 -44.28 -30.13 -48.56
CA MET A 1 -44.19 -29.30 -49.78
C MET A 1 -44.00 -27.86 -49.34
N THR A 2 -43.13 -27.13 -50.05
CA THR A 2 -43.04 -25.64 -50.17
C THR A 2 -42.77 -24.86 -48.87
N ASN A 3 -41.77 -24.00 -48.71
CA ASN A 3 -40.85 -23.32 -49.63
C ASN A 3 -39.54 -23.04 -48.90
N ALA A 4 -38.41 -23.28 -49.56
CA ALA A 4 -37.13 -22.70 -49.15
C ALA A 4 -37.24 -21.18 -49.36
N VAL A 5 -37.20 -20.42 -48.26
CA VAL A 5 -36.94 -18.98 -48.32
C VAL A 5 -35.44 -18.84 -48.49
N GLU A 6 -35.01 -18.32 -49.64
CA GLU A 6 -33.62 -17.92 -49.85
C GLU A 6 -33.20 -16.95 -48.73
N ALA A 7 -32.23 -17.36 -47.91
CA ALA A 7 -31.65 -16.49 -46.90
C ALA A 7 -30.71 -15.49 -47.61
N SER A 8 -31.13 -14.23 -47.75
CA SER A 8 -30.19 -13.15 -48.02
C SER A 8 -29.36 -12.93 -46.75
N ALA A 9 -28.09 -13.32 -46.76
CA ALA A 9 -27.20 -13.15 -45.62
C ALA A 9 -26.74 -11.69 -45.54
N TYR A 10 -27.20 -10.94 -44.53
CA TYR A 10 -26.60 -9.67 -44.16
C TYR A 10 -25.29 -9.93 -43.39
N GLU A 11 -24.21 -9.23 -43.74
CA GLU A 11 -22.94 -9.33 -43.02
C GLU A 11 -22.87 -8.24 -41.94
N ALA A 12 -22.66 -8.66 -40.69
CA ALA A 12 -22.57 -7.76 -39.54
C ALA A 12 -21.12 -7.59 -39.09
N LYS A 13 -20.69 -6.34 -38.88
CA LYS A 13 -19.34 -5.97 -38.43
C LYS A 13 -19.39 -5.46 -36.98
N PHE A 14 -18.54 -6.02 -36.13
CA PHE A 14 -18.42 -5.62 -34.74
C PHE A 14 -17.54 -4.37 -34.61
N GLU A 15 -18.09 -3.28 -34.08
CA GLU A 15 -17.33 -2.09 -33.73
C GLU A 15 -17.10 -2.08 -32.20
N GLY A 16 -15.85 -1.92 -31.76
CA GLY A 16 -15.55 -1.71 -30.34
C GLY A 16 -15.41 -2.94 -29.42
N GLY A 17 -15.16 -4.15 -29.94
CA GLY A 17 -14.79 -5.30 -29.09
C GLY A 17 -15.93 -5.95 -28.30
N VAL A 18 -17.14 -5.96 -28.87
CA VAL A 18 -18.35 -6.57 -28.29
C VAL A 18 -18.09 -8.01 -27.80
N SER A 19 -18.32 -8.26 -26.52
CA SER A 19 -18.22 -9.60 -25.92
C SER A 19 -19.45 -10.45 -26.20
N LYS A 20 -19.26 -11.77 -26.14
CA LYS A 20 -20.35 -12.75 -26.17
C LYS A 20 -20.63 -13.23 -24.76
N ALA A 21 -21.90 -13.26 -24.40
CA ALA A 21 -22.39 -13.87 -23.16
C ALA A 21 -23.34 -15.03 -23.49
N ARG A 22 -23.75 -15.82 -22.50
CA ARG A 22 -24.77 -16.85 -22.72
C ARG A 22 -26.11 -16.19 -23.05
N GLY A 23 -26.70 -16.58 -24.18
CA GLY A 23 -27.99 -16.09 -24.66
C GLY A 23 -29.13 -17.07 -24.40
N VAL A 24 -30.36 -16.72 -24.79
CA VAL A 24 -31.49 -17.66 -24.87
C VAL A 24 -31.15 -18.83 -25.78
N PHE A 25 -30.48 -18.60 -26.91
CA PHE A 25 -30.02 -19.62 -27.85
C PHE A 25 -28.51 -19.52 -28.08
N GLY A 26 -27.74 -20.33 -27.36
CA GLY A 26 -26.27 -20.29 -27.47
C GLY A 26 -25.69 -19.00 -26.85
N HIS A 27 -25.29 -18.05 -27.70
CA HIS A 27 -24.58 -16.84 -27.27
C HIS A 27 -25.29 -15.55 -27.71
N ALA A 28 -25.46 -14.65 -26.75
CA ALA A 28 -25.94 -13.29 -26.94
C ALA A 28 -24.79 -12.30 -27.15
N LEU A 29 -25.11 -11.16 -27.76
CA LEU A 29 -24.27 -9.97 -27.76
C LEU A 29 -24.39 -9.26 -26.41
N GLU A 30 -23.26 -8.88 -25.81
CA GLU A 30 -23.23 -8.07 -24.58
C GLU A 30 -22.80 -6.63 -24.92
N LEU A 31 -23.74 -5.71 -24.78
CA LEU A 31 -23.63 -4.32 -25.17
C LEU A 31 -23.53 -3.44 -23.92
N GLN A 32 -22.41 -2.72 -23.81
CA GLN A 32 -22.13 -1.83 -22.69
C GLN A 32 -21.41 -0.58 -23.23
N GLY A 33 -21.66 0.57 -22.61
CA GLY A 33 -21.06 1.83 -23.03
C GLY A 33 -21.45 2.18 -24.48
N THR A 34 -20.46 2.23 -25.37
CA THR A 34 -20.62 2.63 -26.79
C THR A 34 -20.62 1.46 -27.78
N HIS A 35 -20.86 0.23 -27.31
CA HIS A 35 -20.91 -0.95 -28.19
C HIS A 35 -22.04 -0.84 -29.23
N ALA A 36 -21.71 -1.15 -30.49
CA ALA A 36 -22.63 -1.16 -31.62
C ALA A 36 -22.21 -2.21 -32.66
N VAL A 37 -23.18 -2.76 -33.40
CA VAL A 37 -22.89 -3.69 -34.50
C VAL A 37 -23.46 -3.13 -35.80
N ARG A 38 -22.59 -2.90 -36.78
CA ARG A 38 -22.93 -2.31 -38.08
C ARG A 38 -23.37 -3.39 -39.07
N VAL A 39 -24.44 -3.12 -39.82
CA VAL A 39 -24.98 -3.98 -40.89
C VAL A 39 -25.08 -3.15 -42.17
N ASP A 40 -24.28 -3.51 -43.17
CA ASP A 40 -24.29 -2.86 -44.49
C ASP A 40 -25.36 -3.49 -45.40
N ASN A 41 -25.84 -2.74 -46.41
CA ASN A 41 -26.80 -3.21 -47.42
C ASN A 41 -28.13 -3.73 -46.83
N PHE A 42 -28.69 -3.02 -45.84
CA PHE A 42 -29.88 -3.48 -45.12
C PHE A 42 -31.19 -3.17 -45.86
N GLY A 43 -32.03 -4.19 -46.05
CA GLY A 43 -33.34 -4.06 -46.70
C GLY A 43 -33.28 -3.83 -48.22
N ALA A 44 -34.42 -3.43 -48.79
CA ALA A 44 -34.57 -3.03 -50.19
C ALA A 44 -35.24 -1.65 -50.27
N PRO A 45 -35.07 -0.86 -51.36
CA PRO A 45 -35.58 0.51 -51.42
C PRO A 45 -37.09 0.63 -51.17
N LYS A 46 -37.81 -0.45 -51.47
CA LYS A 46 -39.23 -0.64 -51.19
C LYS A 46 -39.44 -2.02 -50.59
N MET A 47 -40.13 -2.08 -49.45
CA MET A 47 -40.59 -3.33 -48.85
C MET A 47 -42.10 -3.27 -48.58
N ASP A 48 -42.82 -4.32 -48.97
CA ASP A 48 -44.27 -4.39 -48.75
C ASP A 48 -44.61 -4.89 -47.33
N ALA A 49 -43.66 -5.56 -46.67
CA ALA A 49 -43.82 -6.07 -45.32
C ALA A 49 -42.46 -6.27 -44.63
N ILE A 50 -42.46 -6.28 -43.29
CA ILE A 50 -41.28 -6.61 -42.48
C ILE A 50 -41.68 -7.25 -41.15
N THR A 51 -40.82 -8.10 -40.60
CA THR A 51 -40.86 -8.48 -39.18
C THR A 51 -39.48 -8.35 -38.55
N LEU A 52 -39.42 -7.76 -37.37
CA LEU A 52 -38.25 -7.70 -36.50
C LEU A 52 -38.56 -8.50 -35.23
N SER A 53 -37.62 -9.31 -34.75
CA SER A 53 -37.78 -10.13 -33.54
C SER A 53 -36.43 -10.27 -32.85
N ALA A 54 -36.37 -10.10 -31.53
CA ALA A 54 -35.17 -10.25 -30.74
C ALA A 54 -35.51 -10.71 -29.31
N TRP A 55 -34.60 -11.44 -28.69
CA TRP A 55 -34.58 -11.59 -27.24
C TRP A 55 -33.70 -10.50 -26.64
N CYS A 56 -34.23 -9.77 -25.66
CA CYS A 56 -33.56 -8.66 -25.00
C CYS A 56 -33.50 -8.89 -23.48
N LEU A 57 -32.34 -8.61 -22.88
CA LEU A 57 -32.11 -8.56 -21.44
C LEU A 57 -31.48 -7.19 -21.13
N PRO A 58 -32.29 -6.14 -20.94
CA PRO A 58 -31.77 -4.80 -20.68
C PRO A 58 -31.17 -4.70 -19.26
N ALA A 59 -30.07 -3.97 -19.15
CA ALA A 59 -29.46 -3.59 -17.87
C ALA A 59 -29.94 -2.20 -17.39
N THR A 60 -30.38 -1.35 -18.32
CA THR A 60 -31.08 -0.09 -18.06
C THR A 60 -31.93 0.26 -19.28
N LEU A 61 -33.04 0.96 -19.05
CA LEU A 61 -33.93 1.46 -20.11
C LEU A 61 -33.97 2.99 -20.17
N SER A 62 -33.13 3.70 -19.40
CA SER A 62 -33.16 5.17 -19.40
C SER A 62 -32.77 5.76 -20.75
N GLY A 63 -33.53 6.76 -21.21
CA GLY A 63 -33.41 7.38 -22.53
C GLY A 63 -33.96 6.50 -23.65
N PHE A 64 -33.30 6.57 -24.81
CA PHE A 64 -33.56 5.71 -25.96
C PHE A 64 -32.56 4.54 -25.97
N ARG A 65 -33.04 3.31 -26.18
CA ARG A 65 -32.23 2.09 -26.25
C ARG A 65 -32.58 1.30 -27.50
N GLU A 66 -31.71 1.42 -28.49
CA GLU A 66 -31.93 0.89 -29.84
C GLU A 66 -31.74 -0.63 -29.89
N ILE A 67 -32.74 -1.37 -30.36
CA ILE A 67 -32.57 -2.80 -30.72
C ILE A 67 -32.00 -2.86 -32.14
N LEU A 68 -32.62 -2.17 -33.09
CA LEU A 68 -32.17 -2.04 -34.47
C LEU A 68 -32.55 -0.65 -35.03
N ARG A 69 -31.60 0.03 -35.66
CA ARG A 69 -31.79 1.35 -36.28
C ARG A 69 -31.19 1.42 -37.67
N GLN A 70 -31.93 1.94 -38.66
CA GLN A 70 -31.36 2.46 -39.90
C GLN A 70 -31.63 3.95 -39.97
N GLU A 71 -30.61 4.76 -39.66
CA GLU A 71 -30.73 6.21 -39.66
C GLU A 71 -30.44 6.76 -41.06
N SER A 72 -31.49 7.24 -41.74
CA SER A 72 -31.40 7.84 -43.07
C SER A 72 -32.58 8.79 -43.29
N ARG A 73 -32.74 9.30 -44.52
CA ARG A 73 -33.95 10.03 -44.92
C ARG A 73 -35.22 9.18 -44.90
N HIS A 74 -35.08 7.85 -44.98
CA HIS A 74 -36.13 6.84 -44.91
C HIS A 74 -35.87 5.94 -43.69
N ARG A 75 -36.15 6.48 -42.51
CA ARG A 75 -35.73 5.93 -41.22
C ARG A 75 -36.52 4.66 -40.88
N LEU A 76 -35.81 3.65 -40.36
CA LEU A 76 -36.36 2.47 -39.70
C LEU A 76 -35.85 2.38 -38.27
N LEU A 77 -36.76 2.08 -37.34
CA LEU A 77 -36.50 2.06 -35.90
C LEU A 77 -37.19 0.88 -35.23
N PHE A 78 -36.46 0.14 -34.39
CA PHE A 78 -37.02 -0.72 -33.35
C PHE A 78 -36.29 -0.49 -32.03
N SER A 79 -36.95 0.13 -31.05
CA SER A 79 -36.28 0.69 -29.86
C SER A 79 -37.19 0.80 -28.65
N PHE A 80 -36.57 0.77 -27.47
CA PHE A 80 -37.20 1.21 -26.22
C PHE A 80 -37.04 2.73 -26.08
N GLN A 81 -38.14 3.43 -25.83
CA GLN A 81 -38.20 4.88 -25.67
C GLN A 81 -38.89 5.27 -24.36
N GLY A 82 -38.83 6.56 -24.01
CA GLY A 82 -39.52 7.10 -22.84
C GLY A 82 -39.08 6.44 -21.53
N ASP A 83 -37.77 6.24 -21.38
CA ASP A 83 -37.17 5.51 -20.25
C ASP A 83 -37.68 4.05 -20.12
N GLY A 84 -38.03 3.43 -21.24
CA GLY A 84 -38.54 2.06 -21.33
C GLY A 84 -40.05 1.93 -21.26
N ALA A 85 -40.80 3.03 -21.18
CA ALA A 85 -42.26 3.01 -21.13
C ALA A 85 -42.91 2.72 -22.49
N ILE A 86 -42.12 2.79 -23.57
CA ILE A 86 -42.58 2.58 -24.94
C ILE A 86 -41.65 1.60 -25.63
N LEU A 87 -42.20 0.56 -26.25
CA LEU A 87 -41.52 -0.22 -27.28
C LEU A 87 -42.08 0.21 -28.63
N ALA A 88 -41.25 0.76 -29.50
CA ALA A 88 -41.69 1.42 -30.72
C ALA A 88 -41.16 0.74 -31.98
N LEU A 89 -42.01 0.68 -33.02
CA LEU A 89 -41.61 0.42 -34.40
C LEU A 89 -41.80 1.70 -35.21
N GLY A 90 -40.72 2.27 -35.73
CA GLY A 90 -40.76 3.42 -36.64
C GLY A 90 -40.46 3.02 -38.08
N LEU A 91 -41.28 3.46 -39.03
CA LEU A 91 -41.15 3.19 -40.46
C LEU A 91 -41.46 4.46 -41.28
N ASP A 92 -40.85 4.59 -42.46
CA ASP A 92 -41.25 5.60 -43.46
C ASP A 92 -42.30 5.00 -44.43
N ILE A 93 -43.57 5.36 -44.20
CA ILE A 93 -44.70 4.92 -45.02
C ILE A 93 -45.46 6.16 -45.50
N GLY A 94 -44.99 6.72 -46.62
CA GLY A 94 -45.48 8.02 -47.12
C GLY A 94 -45.20 9.17 -46.15
N GLY A 95 -44.07 9.11 -45.45
CA GLY A 95 -43.71 9.92 -44.29
C GLY A 95 -43.42 9.05 -43.07
N TYR A 96 -42.47 9.48 -42.25
CA TYR A 96 -42.07 8.78 -41.03
C TYR A 96 -43.21 8.73 -39.99
N VAL A 97 -43.45 7.54 -39.45
CA VAL A 97 -44.48 7.28 -38.44
C VAL A 97 -44.01 6.17 -37.50
N GLU A 98 -44.39 6.27 -36.22
CA GLU A 98 -44.09 5.28 -35.19
C GLU A 98 -45.38 4.61 -34.69
N CYS A 99 -45.32 3.29 -34.53
CA CYS A 99 -46.31 2.50 -33.79
C CYS A 99 -45.74 2.26 -32.38
N ASP A 100 -46.28 3.02 -31.42
CA ASP A 100 -45.87 2.96 -30.04
C ASP A 100 -46.71 1.95 -29.27
N ALA A 101 -46.05 1.00 -28.59
CA ALA A 101 -46.68 0.15 -27.60
C ALA A 101 -46.29 0.61 -26.20
N THR A 102 -47.28 1.04 -25.41
CA THR A 102 -47.06 1.35 -23.99
C THR A 102 -46.81 0.05 -23.22
N ILE A 103 -45.67 -0.01 -22.54
CA ILE A 103 -45.25 -1.15 -21.72
C ILE A 103 -44.86 -0.67 -20.33
N ASP A 104 -44.82 -1.58 -19.36
CA ASP A 104 -44.30 -1.30 -18.02
C ASP A 104 -42.77 -1.51 -18.03
N PRO A 105 -41.95 -0.46 -17.84
CA PRO A 105 -40.49 -0.61 -17.81
C PRO A 105 -40.03 -1.62 -16.73
N ALA A 106 -40.73 -1.70 -15.60
CA ALA A 106 -40.39 -2.62 -14.51
C ALA A 106 -40.64 -4.09 -14.89
N ALA A 107 -41.57 -4.34 -15.81
CA ALA A 107 -41.85 -5.69 -16.31
C ALA A 107 -40.81 -6.19 -17.30
N VAL A 108 -39.99 -5.30 -17.89
CA VAL A 108 -38.92 -5.64 -18.84
C VAL A 108 -37.53 -5.51 -18.21
N LEU A 109 -37.37 -4.66 -17.19
CA LEU A 109 -36.15 -4.52 -16.39
C LEU A 109 -36.16 -5.44 -15.15
N ASP A 110 -36.70 -6.65 -15.29
CA ASP A 110 -36.85 -7.62 -14.20
C ASP A 110 -35.67 -8.60 -14.07
N GLY A 111 -34.62 -8.37 -14.86
CA GLY A 111 -33.42 -9.21 -14.94
C GLY A 111 -33.62 -10.51 -15.74
N ARG A 112 -34.70 -10.64 -16.52
CA ARG A 112 -34.98 -11.80 -17.37
C ARG A 112 -34.97 -11.43 -18.86
N TRP A 113 -34.86 -12.46 -19.68
CA TRP A 113 -34.95 -12.36 -21.12
C TRP A 113 -36.40 -12.13 -21.53
N HIS A 114 -36.64 -11.11 -22.36
CA HIS A 114 -37.94 -10.78 -22.95
C HIS A 114 -37.86 -10.87 -24.46
N HIS A 115 -38.94 -11.34 -25.08
CA HIS A 115 -39.03 -11.42 -26.54
C HIS A 115 -39.74 -10.17 -27.07
N CYS A 116 -39.00 -9.32 -27.77
CA CYS A 116 -39.51 -8.11 -28.41
C CYS A 116 -39.67 -8.36 -29.91
N ALA A 117 -40.85 -8.11 -30.47
CA ALA A 117 -41.06 -8.24 -31.90
C ALA A 117 -41.96 -7.14 -32.47
N ALA A 118 -41.85 -6.87 -33.77
CA ALA A 118 -42.69 -5.90 -34.46
C ALA A 118 -42.90 -6.31 -35.93
N THR A 119 -44.08 -6.05 -36.47
CA THR A 119 -44.49 -6.49 -37.82
C THR A 119 -45.18 -5.37 -38.59
N PHE A 120 -45.01 -5.32 -39.91
CA PHE A 120 -45.83 -4.52 -40.81
C PHE A 120 -46.23 -5.35 -42.02
N ASP A 121 -47.52 -5.40 -42.34
CA ASP A 121 -48.11 -6.26 -43.39
C ASP A 121 -48.55 -5.51 -44.67
N GLY A 122 -48.14 -4.25 -44.82
CA GLY A 122 -48.58 -3.36 -45.89
C GLY A 122 -49.80 -2.52 -45.54
N ALA A 123 -50.48 -2.85 -44.43
CA ALA A 123 -51.66 -2.14 -43.94
C ALA A 123 -51.53 -1.70 -42.47
N VAL A 124 -50.96 -2.53 -41.61
CA VAL A 124 -50.96 -2.35 -40.16
C VAL A 124 -49.59 -2.64 -39.57
N MET A 125 -49.07 -1.69 -38.80
CA MET A 125 -47.90 -1.86 -37.93
C MET A 125 -48.36 -2.47 -36.61
N ARG A 126 -47.62 -3.45 -36.08
CA ARG A 126 -47.89 -4.07 -34.78
C ARG A 126 -46.61 -4.26 -34.00
N VAL A 127 -46.68 -4.09 -32.69
CA VAL A 127 -45.58 -4.34 -31.75
C VAL A 127 -46.03 -5.40 -30.74
N PHE A 128 -45.13 -6.32 -30.42
CA PHE A 128 -45.35 -7.45 -29.54
C PHE A 128 -44.28 -7.49 -28.45
N LEU A 129 -44.70 -7.83 -27.23
CA LEU A 129 -43.83 -8.13 -26.10
C LEU A 129 -44.24 -9.50 -25.53
N ASP A 130 -43.28 -10.40 -25.38
CA ASP A 130 -43.46 -11.76 -24.86
C ASP A 130 -44.58 -12.53 -25.57
N GLY A 131 -44.61 -12.42 -26.90
CA GLY A 131 -45.57 -13.10 -27.76
C GLY A 131 -46.98 -12.51 -27.78
N ARG A 132 -47.24 -11.41 -27.06
CA ARG A 132 -48.54 -10.73 -26.99
C ARG A 132 -48.48 -9.39 -27.72
N GLU A 133 -49.53 -9.07 -28.48
CA GLU A 133 -49.66 -7.76 -29.13
C GLU A 133 -49.81 -6.67 -28.07
N ALA A 134 -48.96 -5.65 -28.14
CA ALA A 134 -48.88 -4.54 -27.19
C ALA A 134 -49.26 -3.19 -27.82
N GLY A 135 -49.21 -3.08 -29.16
CA GLY A 135 -49.64 -1.88 -29.88
C GLY A 135 -49.89 -2.19 -31.36
N ALA A 136 -50.79 -1.42 -31.99
CA ALA A 136 -51.09 -1.51 -33.41
C ALA A 136 -51.44 -0.14 -33.99
N LEU A 137 -51.06 0.09 -35.25
CA LEU A 137 -51.34 1.32 -35.98
C LEU A 137 -51.67 1.01 -37.44
N GLU A 138 -52.85 1.43 -37.90
CA GLU A 138 -53.22 1.34 -39.32
C GLU A 138 -52.50 2.41 -40.14
N ARG A 139 -51.68 1.96 -41.09
CA ARG A 139 -50.95 2.81 -42.03
C ARG A 139 -50.75 2.08 -43.37
N PRO A 140 -51.75 2.09 -44.26
CA PRO A 140 -51.63 1.46 -45.57
C PRO A 140 -50.52 2.09 -46.41
N GLY A 141 -49.68 1.26 -47.01
CA GLY A 141 -48.60 1.70 -47.88
C GLY A 141 -47.46 0.69 -47.98
N TYR A 142 -46.32 1.15 -48.46
CA TYR A 142 -45.08 0.39 -48.49
C TYR A 142 -44.03 1.10 -47.64
N ILE A 143 -43.06 0.35 -47.14
CA ILE A 143 -41.91 0.88 -46.42
C ILE A 143 -40.92 1.41 -47.45
N ALA A 144 -40.60 2.70 -47.39
CA ALA A 144 -39.43 3.24 -48.05
C ALA A 144 -38.20 3.00 -47.15
N LEU A 145 -37.10 2.52 -47.73
CA LEU A 145 -35.81 2.37 -47.04
C LEU A 145 -34.68 2.90 -47.94
N ASP A 146 -33.52 3.09 -47.33
CA ASP A 146 -32.28 3.47 -48.01
C ASP A 146 -31.25 2.36 -47.85
N PRO A 147 -31.15 1.40 -48.79
CA PRO A 147 -30.24 0.26 -48.65
C PRO A 147 -28.76 0.63 -48.57
N ASP A 148 -28.39 1.81 -49.10
CA ASP A 148 -27.02 2.31 -49.05
C ASP A 148 -26.66 2.87 -47.65
N ALA A 149 -27.67 3.21 -46.83
CA ALA A 149 -27.48 3.61 -45.45
C ALA A 149 -27.31 2.37 -44.54
N PRO A 150 -26.27 2.31 -43.70
CA PRO A 150 -26.07 1.18 -42.78
C PRO A 150 -27.15 1.13 -41.69
N ALA A 151 -27.55 -0.08 -41.32
CA ALA A 151 -28.28 -0.33 -40.09
C ALA A 151 -27.31 -0.63 -38.94
N PHE A 152 -27.74 -0.40 -37.71
CA PHE A 152 -26.99 -0.68 -36.50
C PHE A 152 -27.85 -1.43 -35.50
N ILE A 153 -27.30 -2.52 -34.97
CA ILE A 153 -27.86 -3.22 -33.81
C ILE A 153 -27.27 -2.56 -32.57
N GLY A 154 -28.13 -2.20 -31.62
CA GLY A 154 -27.67 -1.67 -30.34
C GLY A 154 -27.31 -0.18 -30.32
N SER A 155 -27.51 0.60 -31.38
CA SER A 155 -27.22 2.03 -31.37
C SER A 155 -27.92 2.80 -32.49
N SER A 156 -27.98 4.12 -32.34
CA SER A 156 -28.40 5.04 -33.40
C SER A 156 -27.18 5.52 -34.19
N GLY A 157 -27.03 4.97 -35.39
CA GLY A 157 -25.95 5.31 -36.33
C GLY A 157 -24.52 5.04 -35.82
N GLY A 158 -24.35 4.20 -34.80
CA GLY A 158 -23.06 3.94 -34.14
C GLY A 158 -22.58 5.05 -33.19
N LYS A 159 -23.40 6.09 -32.94
CA LYS A 159 -22.95 7.34 -32.29
C LYS A 159 -23.61 7.65 -30.96
N ASN A 160 -24.84 7.21 -30.73
CA ASN A 160 -25.62 7.48 -29.52
C ASN A 160 -26.73 6.44 -29.32
N GLU A 161 -27.54 6.60 -28.26
CA GLU A 161 -28.73 5.77 -27.96
C GLU A 161 -28.41 4.27 -27.81
N TYR A 162 -27.22 4.01 -27.27
CA TYR A 162 -26.66 2.66 -27.15
C TYR A 162 -27.51 1.76 -26.25
N PHE A 163 -27.86 0.57 -26.72
CA PHE A 163 -28.47 -0.47 -25.88
C PHE A 163 -27.49 -0.88 -24.78
N GLN A 164 -28.00 -1.06 -23.57
CA GLN A 164 -27.22 -1.51 -22.42
C GLN A 164 -27.83 -2.81 -21.92
N GLY A 165 -27.10 -3.91 -22.02
CA GLY A 165 -27.60 -5.24 -21.68
C GLY A 165 -27.20 -6.27 -22.73
N ARG A 166 -28.06 -7.26 -22.95
CA ARG A 166 -27.81 -8.34 -23.90
C ARG A 166 -28.92 -8.47 -24.94
N ILE A 167 -28.53 -8.75 -26.18
CA ILE A 167 -29.44 -9.04 -27.30
C ILE A 167 -29.07 -10.41 -27.87
N ASP A 168 -30.08 -11.27 -28.04
CA ASP A 168 -29.92 -12.58 -28.63
C ASP A 168 -30.99 -12.83 -29.70
N ASP A 169 -30.67 -13.73 -30.64
CA ASP A 169 -31.60 -14.21 -31.67
C ASP A 169 -32.35 -13.08 -32.40
N LEU A 170 -31.64 -12.00 -32.75
CA LEU A 170 -32.18 -10.92 -33.57
C LEU A 170 -32.43 -11.45 -34.99
N ARG A 171 -33.68 -11.39 -35.44
CA ARG A 171 -34.16 -11.86 -36.74
C ARG A 171 -34.89 -10.75 -37.48
N VAL A 172 -34.63 -10.68 -38.78
CA VAL A 172 -35.32 -9.79 -39.72
C VAL A 172 -35.93 -10.63 -40.83
N TYR A 173 -37.23 -10.47 -41.04
CA TYR A 173 -37.98 -11.17 -42.09
C TYR A 173 -38.51 -10.15 -43.10
N GLY A 174 -38.38 -10.45 -44.39
CA GLY A 174 -38.99 -9.65 -45.46
C GLY A 174 -40.50 -9.85 -45.64
N CYS A 175 -41.18 -10.44 -44.63
CA CYS A 175 -42.61 -10.67 -44.61
C CYS A 175 -43.18 -10.35 -43.21
N ALA A 176 -44.49 -10.14 -43.12
CA ALA A 176 -45.19 -9.99 -41.85
C ALA A 176 -45.51 -11.36 -41.28
N LEU A 177 -44.88 -11.72 -40.16
CA LEU A 177 -45.29 -12.87 -39.38
C LEU A 177 -46.62 -12.57 -38.69
N ASN A 178 -47.54 -13.53 -38.70
CA ASN A 178 -48.80 -13.37 -37.99
C ASN A 178 -48.60 -13.55 -36.46
N PRO A 179 -49.55 -13.09 -35.62
CA PRO A 179 -49.42 -13.20 -34.16
C PRO A 179 -49.14 -14.62 -33.65
N GLY A 180 -49.68 -15.65 -34.31
CA GLY A 180 -49.40 -17.06 -33.97
C GLY A 180 -47.94 -17.44 -34.21
N GLN A 181 -47.33 -16.97 -35.29
CA GLN A 181 -45.91 -17.20 -35.58
C GLN A 181 -45.00 -16.45 -34.61
N ILE A 182 -45.35 -15.21 -34.24
CA ILE A 182 -44.63 -14.45 -33.20
C ILE A 182 -44.69 -15.18 -31.86
N LYS A 183 -45.86 -15.71 -31.49
CA LYS A 183 -46.01 -16.52 -30.28
C LYS A 183 -45.13 -17.78 -30.33
N THR A 184 -45.04 -18.45 -31.47
CA THR A 184 -44.16 -19.63 -31.62
C THR A 184 -42.68 -19.29 -31.38
N LEU A 185 -42.20 -18.11 -31.82
CA LEU A 185 -40.82 -17.66 -31.55
C LEU A 185 -40.58 -17.43 -30.05
N PHE A 186 -41.55 -16.82 -29.36
CA PHE A 186 -41.50 -16.64 -27.91
C PHE A 186 -41.53 -17.99 -27.17
N ASP A 187 -42.48 -18.87 -27.50
CA ASP A 187 -42.66 -20.16 -26.81
C ASP A 187 -41.37 -21.01 -26.89
N ALA A 188 -40.68 -21.01 -28.04
CA ALA A 188 -39.43 -21.75 -28.21
C ALA A 188 -38.30 -21.27 -27.28
N GLY A 189 -38.18 -19.95 -27.06
CA GLY A 189 -37.18 -19.40 -26.15
C GLY A 189 -37.58 -19.57 -24.68
N ASP A 190 -38.86 -19.39 -24.35
CA ASP A 190 -39.39 -19.63 -23.00
C ASP A 190 -39.25 -21.10 -22.59
N GLU A 191 -39.50 -22.06 -23.47
CA GLU A 191 -39.22 -23.48 -23.24
C GLU A 191 -37.73 -23.74 -22.96
N THR A 192 -36.84 -23.11 -23.74
CA THR A 192 -35.39 -23.21 -23.54
C THR A 192 -34.97 -22.66 -22.17
N LEU A 193 -35.53 -21.53 -21.74
CA LEU A 193 -35.26 -20.93 -20.44
C LEU A 193 -35.84 -21.76 -19.28
N LYS A 194 -37.03 -22.35 -19.45
CA LYS A 194 -37.64 -23.25 -18.47
C LYS A 194 -36.85 -24.53 -18.28
N GLU A 195 -36.43 -25.17 -19.37
CA GLU A 195 -35.62 -26.39 -19.32
C GLU A 195 -34.27 -26.13 -18.63
N ARG A 196 -33.63 -24.99 -18.92
CA ARG A 196 -32.41 -24.58 -18.20
C ARG A 196 -32.63 -24.37 -16.72
N ARG A 197 -33.73 -23.72 -16.32
CA ARG A 197 -34.05 -23.55 -14.89
C ARG A 197 -34.24 -24.89 -14.21
N LYS A 198 -34.90 -25.84 -14.88
CA LYS A 198 -35.07 -27.20 -14.39
C LYS A 198 -33.74 -27.94 -14.24
N GLN A 199 -32.86 -27.84 -15.24
CA GLN A 199 -31.51 -28.41 -15.20
C GLN A 199 -30.68 -27.82 -14.04
N ALA A 200 -30.74 -26.50 -13.85
CA ALA A 200 -30.11 -25.81 -12.73
C ALA A 200 -30.61 -26.34 -11.37
N GLU A 201 -31.93 -26.45 -11.21
CA GLU A 201 -32.54 -26.98 -9.99
C GLU A 201 -32.15 -28.45 -9.73
N GLU A 202 -32.09 -29.28 -10.77
CA GLU A 202 -31.67 -30.67 -10.67
C GLU A 202 -30.21 -30.80 -10.26
N GLN A 203 -29.29 -30.03 -10.87
CA GLN A 203 -27.88 -30.00 -10.46
C GLN A 203 -27.69 -29.49 -9.03
N ILE A 204 -28.37 -28.40 -8.66
CA ILE A 204 -28.33 -27.86 -7.30
C ILE A 204 -28.82 -28.90 -6.30
N ARG A 205 -29.87 -29.68 -6.60
CA ARG A 205 -30.36 -30.75 -5.70
C ARG A 205 -29.37 -31.90 -5.52
N ARG A 206 -28.51 -32.18 -6.49
CA ARG A 206 -27.47 -33.22 -6.38
C ARG A 206 -26.30 -32.80 -5.51
N VAL A 207 -26.00 -31.49 -5.49
CA VAL A 207 -24.90 -30.94 -4.70
C VAL A 207 -25.39 -30.50 -3.32
N TYR A 208 -26.46 -29.73 -3.26
CA TYR A 208 -26.94 -29.06 -2.06
C TYR A 208 -28.15 -29.75 -1.43
N ARG A 209 -27.95 -30.21 -0.20
CA ARG A 209 -29.01 -30.67 0.70
C ARG A 209 -28.80 -30.07 2.07
N LYS A 210 -29.83 -29.43 2.62
CA LYS A 210 -29.80 -28.85 3.96
C LYS A 210 -29.61 -29.94 5.02
N SER A 211 -28.55 -29.80 5.82
CA SER A 211 -28.27 -30.61 7.02
C SER A 211 -28.68 -29.83 8.29
N ALA A 212 -28.40 -30.34 9.49
CA ALA A 212 -28.86 -29.73 10.74
C ALA A 212 -28.17 -28.39 11.01
N THR A 213 -26.89 -28.26 10.62
CA THR A 213 -26.13 -27.02 10.76
C THR A 213 -25.63 -26.48 9.42
N PHE A 214 -25.28 -25.19 9.40
CA PHE A 214 -24.62 -24.56 8.25
C PHE A 214 -23.30 -25.25 7.89
N ALA A 215 -22.50 -25.59 8.90
CA ALA A 215 -21.21 -26.23 8.72
C ALA A 215 -21.32 -27.64 8.10
N GLU A 216 -22.23 -28.47 8.60
CA GLU A 216 -22.54 -29.77 7.99
C GLU A 216 -23.03 -29.60 6.55
N THR A 217 -23.95 -28.65 6.33
CA THR A 217 -24.53 -28.41 5.00
C THR A 217 -23.45 -28.05 3.96
N LEU A 218 -22.52 -27.15 4.29
CA LEU A 218 -21.44 -26.78 3.37
C LEU A 218 -20.42 -27.89 3.19
N ALA A 219 -20.07 -28.63 4.25
CA ALA A 219 -19.15 -29.74 4.17
C ALA A 219 -19.70 -30.87 3.28
N ASP A 220 -20.98 -31.19 3.43
CA ASP A 220 -21.68 -32.17 2.60
C ASP A 220 -21.81 -31.68 1.15
N ALA A 221 -22.18 -30.41 0.94
CA ALA A 221 -22.29 -29.85 -0.40
C ALA A 221 -20.94 -29.87 -1.13
N ARG A 222 -19.85 -29.52 -0.43
CA ARG A 222 -18.49 -29.62 -0.97
C ARG A 222 -18.10 -31.07 -1.27
N ARG A 223 -18.44 -32.01 -0.39
CA ARG A 223 -18.23 -33.44 -0.63
C ARG A 223 -18.97 -33.90 -1.87
N ASN A 224 -20.24 -33.55 -2.02
CA ASN A 224 -21.06 -33.95 -3.16
C ASN A 224 -20.51 -33.36 -4.47
N ALA A 225 -20.13 -32.08 -4.47
CA ALA A 225 -19.55 -31.44 -5.65
C ALA A 225 -18.24 -32.13 -6.10
N LEU A 226 -17.33 -32.41 -5.16
CA LEU A 226 -15.98 -32.90 -5.48
C LEU A 226 -15.89 -34.42 -5.65
N VAL A 227 -16.62 -35.20 -4.85
CA VAL A 227 -16.58 -36.68 -4.90
C VAL A 227 -17.42 -37.20 -6.05
N ASN A 228 -18.60 -36.61 -6.29
CA ASN A 228 -19.51 -37.10 -7.33
C ASN A 228 -19.18 -36.51 -8.72
N GLN A 229 -18.12 -35.70 -8.84
CA GLN A 229 -17.74 -34.96 -10.06
C GLN A 229 -18.90 -34.15 -10.65
N GLU A 230 -19.85 -33.73 -9.83
CA GLU A 230 -20.97 -32.88 -10.22
C GLU A 230 -20.41 -31.48 -10.44
N ARG A 231 -20.02 -31.19 -11.69
CA ARG A 231 -19.47 -29.89 -12.08
C ARG A 231 -20.59 -28.84 -11.97
N LEU A 232 -20.61 -28.11 -10.86
CA LEU A 232 -21.49 -26.96 -10.73
C LEU A 232 -21.02 -25.91 -11.75
N GLU A 233 -21.82 -25.70 -12.79
CA GLU A 233 -21.54 -24.63 -13.74
C GLU A 233 -21.61 -23.28 -13.01
N GLU A 234 -20.70 -22.37 -13.34
CA GLU A 234 -20.59 -21.04 -12.71
C GLU A 234 -21.91 -20.26 -12.76
N GLU A 235 -22.72 -20.52 -13.79
CA GLU A 235 -24.05 -19.93 -13.96
C GLU A 235 -25.07 -20.31 -12.87
N TYR A 236 -24.87 -21.42 -12.15
CA TYR A 236 -25.75 -21.83 -11.06
C TYR A 236 -25.25 -21.41 -9.68
N ALA A 237 -24.06 -20.80 -9.61
CA ALA A 237 -23.47 -20.31 -8.37
C ALA A 237 -24.38 -19.28 -7.68
N ALA A 238 -25.02 -18.39 -8.43
CA ALA A 238 -25.92 -17.38 -7.89
C ALA A 238 -27.19 -17.99 -7.27
N ALA A 239 -27.79 -18.98 -7.92
CA ALA A 239 -28.96 -19.68 -7.42
C ALA A 239 -28.63 -20.52 -6.17
N LEU A 240 -27.47 -21.18 -6.16
CA LEU A 240 -26.97 -21.89 -4.99
C LEU A 240 -26.68 -20.94 -3.82
N ALA A 241 -26.03 -19.79 -4.08
CA ALA A 241 -25.77 -18.77 -3.08
C ALA A 241 -27.07 -18.22 -2.46
N ALA A 242 -28.07 -17.94 -3.30
CA ALA A 242 -29.39 -17.49 -2.84
C ALA A 242 -30.07 -18.55 -1.96
N ARG A 243 -29.99 -19.83 -2.35
CA ARG A 243 -30.53 -20.94 -1.55
C ARG A 243 -29.84 -21.07 -0.19
N ILE A 244 -28.51 -21.04 -0.17
CA ILE A 244 -27.72 -21.08 1.08
C ILE A 244 -28.10 -19.90 1.98
N LYS A 245 -28.18 -18.68 1.43
CA LYS A 245 -28.55 -17.48 2.19
C LYS A 245 -29.98 -17.56 2.74
N MET A 246 -30.92 -18.13 1.98
CA MET A 246 -32.29 -18.34 2.45
C MET A 246 -32.35 -19.36 3.60
N ASP A 247 -31.56 -20.43 3.51
CA ASP A 247 -31.56 -21.50 4.51
C ASP A 247 -30.79 -21.14 5.78
N PHE A 248 -29.75 -20.30 5.67
CA PHE A 248 -28.82 -19.88 6.72
C PHE A 248 -28.37 -18.41 6.56
N PRO A 249 -29.26 -17.42 6.77
CA PRO A 249 -28.98 -16.02 6.47
C PRO A 249 -27.81 -15.45 7.28
N GLU A 250 -27.83 -15.63 8.61
CA GLU A 250 -26.79 -15.09 9.48
C GLU A 250 -25.43 -15.79 9.30
N ASP A 251 -25.42 -17.12 9.26
CA ASP A 251 -24.16 -17.88 9.16
C ASP A 251 -23.48 -17.67 7.81
N SER A 252 -24.26 -17.53 6.73
CA SER A 252 -23.72 -17.19 5.41
C SER A 252 -23.05 -15.82 5.39
N GLU A 253 -23.63 -14.83 6.07
CA GLU A 253 -23.07 -13.49 6.17
C GLU A 253 -21.80 -13.48 7.04
N LYS A 254 -21.87 -14.11 8.22
CA LYS A 254 -20.72 -14.27 9.14
C LYS A 254 -19.56 -15.02 8.49
N PHE A 255 -19.83 -16.14 7.82
CA PHE A 255 -18.81 -16.91 7.11
C PHE A 255 -18.12 -16.05 6.06
N THR A 256 -18.88 -15.31 5.26
CA THR A 256 -18.32 -14.44 4.21
C THR A 256 -17.48 -13.32 4.82
N ALA A 257 -18.00 -12.66 5.86
CA ALA A 257 -17.33 -11.57 6.54
C ALA A 257 -15.97 -11.99 7.14
N TRP A 258 -15.92 -13.15 7.80
CA TRP A 258 -14.70 -13.61 8.48
C TRP A 258 -13.71 -14.31 7.54
N SER A 259 -14.19 -15.18 6.66
CA SER A 259 -13.33 -15.93 5.75
C SER A 259 -12.81 -15.09 4.58
N GLY A 260 -13.55 -14.04 4.17
CA GLY A 260 -13.30 -13.31 2.93
C GLY A 260 -13.68 -14.11 1.66
N ARG A 261 -14.40 -15.22 1.81
CA ARG A 261 -14.84 -16.10 0.70
C ARG A 261 -16.34 -16.38 0.83
N SER A 262 -17.04 -16.49 -0.30
CA SER A 262 -18.45 -16.89 -0.27
C SER A 262 -18.61 -18.39 0.04
N PRO A 263 -19.76 -18.84 0.57
CA PRO A 263 -20.04 -20.26 0.77
C PRO A 263 -19.92 -21.09 -0.51
N VAL A 264 -20.28 -20.52 -1.67
CA VAL A 264 -20.15 -21.20 -2.96
C VAL A 264 -18.69 -21.32 -3.38
N ALA A 265 -17.87 -20.29 -3.17
CA ALA A 265 -16.43 -20.37 -3.43
C ALA A 265 -15.77 -21.50 -2.60
N TYR A 266 -16.19 -21.67 -1.34
CA TYR A 266 -15.75 -22.79 -0.49
C TYR A 266 -16.11 -24.15 -1.10
N ILE A 267 -17.39 -24.35 -1.51
CA ILE A 267 -17.86 -25.59 -2.13
C ILE A 267 -17.05 -25.93 -3.39
N MET A 268 -16.70 -24.93 -4.18
CA MET A 268 -16.00 -25.10 -5.46
C MET A 268 -14.47 -25.22 -5.32
N THR A 269 -13.90 -24.89 -4.18
CA THR A 269 -12.44 -24.94 -3.98
C THR A 269 -11.95 -26.38 -3.97
N THR A 270 -11.03 -26.72 -4.87
CA THR A 270 -10.35 -28.02 -4.93
C THR A 270 -9.21 -28.09 -3.90
N GLY A 271 -9.02 -29.25 -3.27
CA GLY A 271 -7.93 -29.47 -2.29
C GLY A 271 -8.17 -28.84 -0.90
N ASN A 272 -7.10 -28.65 -0.13
CA ASN A 272 -7.16 -28.16 1.26
C ASN A 272 -6.74 -26.68 1.42
N SER A 273 -6.42 -25.98 0.32
CA SER A 273 -5.90 -24.59 0.37
C SER A 273 -6.78 -23.64 1.19
N PHE A 274 -8.10 -23.74 1.05
CA PHE A 274 -9.03 -22.95 1.86
C PHE A 274 -8.78 -23.14 3.37
N HIS A 275 -8.61 -24.38 3.82
CA HIS A 275 -8.48 -24.71 5.24
C HIS A 275 -7.20 -24.10 5.81
N ASP A 276 -6.08 -24.26 5.12
CA ASP A 276 -4.80 -23.74 5.59
C ASP A 276 -4.70 -22.22 5.47
N GLU A 277 -5.12 -21.64 4.35
CA GLU A 277 -5.04 -20.19 4.12
C GLU A 277 -6.05 -19.42 4.95
N THR A 278 -7.30 -19.88 5.02
CA THR A 278 -8.38 -19.12 5.66
C THR A 278 -8.43 -19.37 7.15
N VAL A 279 -8.54 -20.64 7.57
CA VAL A 279 -8.69 -20.97 8.99
C VAL A 279 -7.37 -20.73 9.71
N GLY A 280 -6.22 -21.06 9.09
CA GLY A 280 -4.91 -20.72 9.62
C GLY A 280 -4.74 -19.21 9.85
N ARG A 281 -5.17 -18.37 8.89
CA ARG A 281 -5.17 -16.90 9.06
C ARG A 281 -6.03 -16.45 10.24
N LEU A 282 -7.25 -16.98 10.37
CA LEU A 282 -8.14 -16.62 11.49
C LEU A 282 -7.53 -17.01 12.84
N ILE A 283 -6.90 -18.19 12.93
CA ILE A 283 -6.22 -18.62 14.16
C ILE A 283 -5.01 -17.74 14.48
N ASN A 284 -4.24 -17.32 13.47
CA ASN A 284 -3.13 -16.40 13.66
C ASN A 284 -3.62 -15.04 14.17
N LEU A 285 -4.66 -14.47 13.55
CA LEU A 285 -5.28 -13.21 13.99
C LEU A 285 -5.83 -13.29 15.42
N LEU A 286 -6.46 -14.42 15.78
CA LEU A 286 -6.97 -14.65 17.13
C LEU A 286 -5.87 -14.64 18.19
N LEU A 287 -4.63 -14.97 17.82
CA LEU A 287 -3.49 -15.09 18.72
C LEU A 287 -2.48 -13.95 18.59
N GLU A 288 -2.75 -12.97 17.73
CA GLU A 288 -1.84 -11.87 17.41
C GLU A 288 -1.36 -11.12 18.66
N TYR A 289 -2.29 -10.74 19.55
CA TYR A 289 -1.99 -9.98 20.77
C TYR A 289 -1.80 -10.85 22.01
N LYS A 290 -1.49 -12.13 21.82
CA LYS A 290 -1.32 -13.03 22.95
C LYS A 290 -0.09 -12.61 23.78
N PRO A 291 -0.18 -12.51 25.11
CA PRO A 291 0.98 -12.31 25.97
C PRO A 291 2.02 -13.42 25.80
N LEU A 292 3.28 -13.03 25.66
CA LEU A 292 4.41 -13.93 25.41
C LEU A 292 5.43 -13.96 26.56
N THR A 293 5.52 -12.89 27.36
CA THR A 293 6.47 -12.79 28.49
C THR A 293 5.76 -12.86 29.84
N GLU A 294 6.51 -13.19 30.90
CA GLU A 294 5.98 -13.16 32.27
C GLU A 294 5.46 -11.78 32.66
N ALA A 295 6.17 -10.72 32.25
CA ALA A 295 5.76 -9.33 32.48
C ALA A 295 4.43 -8.99 31.79
N GLN A 296 4.25 -9.40 30.53
CA GLN A 296 2.97 -9.24 29.84
C GLN A 296 1.86 -10.04 30.54
N TRP A 297 2.11 -11.30 30.91
CA TRP A 297 1.13 -12.12 31.62
C TRP A 297 0.74 -11.55 32.99
N ALA A 298 1.66 -10.89 33.69
CA ALA A 298 1.40 -10.27 34.99
C ALA A 298 0.35 -9.15 34.91
N LYS A 299 0.27 -8.44 33.77
CA LYS A 299 -0.69 -7.35 33.52
C LYS A 299 -2.09 -7.84 33.13
N VAL A 300 -2.20 -9.10 32.69
CA VAL A 300 -3.43 -9.66 32.13
C VAL A 300 -4.39 -10.10 33.24
N SER A 301 -5.63 -9.62 33.17
CA SER A 301 -6.71 -9.94 34.11
C SER A 301 -7.12 -11.43 34.08
N ARG A 302 -7.88 -11.86 35.09
CA ARG A 302 -8.37 -13.25 35.17
C ARG A 302 -9.28 -13.63 33.99
N ASP A 303 -10.10 -12.69 33.53
CA ASP A 303 -11.05 -12.91 32.43
C ASP A 303 -10.35 -12.97 31.07
N GLU A 304 -9.39 -12.08 30.82
CA GLU A 304 -8.53 -12.15 29.62
C GLU A 304 -7.73 -13.46 29.59
N ARG A 305 -7.18 -13.91 30.73
CA ARG A 305 -6.52 -15.22 30.82
C ARG A 305 -7.47 -16.37 30.45
N ARG A 306 -8.78 -16.26 30.73
CA ARG A 306 -9.79 -17.25 30.32
C ARG A 306 -10.00 -17.22 28.81
N GLN A 307 -10.10 -16.02 28.22
CA GLN A 307 -10.22 -15.84 26.77
C GLN A 307 -9.01 -16.42 26.03
N TRP A 308 -7.78 -16.20 26.52
CA TRP A 308 -6.57 -16.78 25.92
C TRP A 308 -6.54 -18.31 25.98
N ARG A 309 -6.99 -18.93 27.08
CA ARG A 309 -7.13 -20.40 27.17
C ARG A 309 -8.13 -20.94 26.15
N GLU A 310 -9.21 -20.22 25.88
CA GLU A 310 -10.18 -20.57 24.85
C GLU A 310 -9.60 -20.44 23.44
N ALA A 311 -8.85 -19.37 23.16
CA ALA A 311 -8.12 -19.19 21.89
C ALA A 311 -7.10 -20.31 21.64
N GLU A 312 -6.36 -20.73 22.67
CA GLU A 312 -5.42 -21.86 22.60
C GLU A 312 -6.13 -23.19 22.35
N ARG A 313 -7.33 -23.39 22.91
CA ARG A 313 -8.16 -24.56 22.62
C ARG A 313 -8.53 -24.61 21.14
N LEU A 314 -8.87 -23.47 20.53
CA LEU A 314 -9.13 -23.38 19.09
C LEU A 314 -7.89 -23.69 18.27
N ARG A 315 -6.71 -23.16 18.66
CA ARG A 315 -5.45 -23.50 17.98
C ARG A 315 -5.16 -25.01 18.00
N ARG A 316 -5.32 -25.67 19.14
CA ARG A 316 -5.13 -27.14 19.23
C ARG A 316 -6.15 -27.92 18.39
N ARG A 317 -7.37 -27.40 18.22
CA ARG A 317 -8.38 -27.99 17.33
C ARG A 317 -7.94 -27.84 15.87
N TYR A 318 -7.46 -26.66 15.47
CA TYR A 318 -6.86 -26.41 14.15
C TYR A 318 -5.70 -27.35 13.84
N GLU A 319 -4.70 -27.43 14.74
CA GLU A 319 -3.51 -28.28 14.57
C GLU A 319 -3.89 -29.75 14.36
N ARG A 320 -4.82 -30.27 15.16
CA ARG A 320 -5.35 -31.64 15.00
C ARG A 320 -6.02 -31.88 13.65
N LEU A 321 -6.88 -30.95 13.20
CA LEU A 321 -7.55 -31.06 11.90
C LEU A 321 -6.56 -31.01 10.74
N ARG A 322 -5.51 -30.19 10.86
CA ARG A 322 -4.42 -30.11 9.90
C ARG A 322 -3.57 -31.39 9.86
N GLU A 323 -3.25 -31.97 11.02
CA GLU A 323 -2.50 -33.23 11.12
C GLU A 323 -3.23 -34.43 10.50
N THR A 324 -4.57 -34.46 10.60
CA THR A 324 -5.40 -35.48 9.90
C THR A 324 -5.40 -35.35 8.37
N GLY A 325 -4.86 -34.25 7.81
CA GLY A 325 -4.59 -34.12 6.38
C GLY A 325 -5.82 -34.21 5.47
N LEU A 326 -5.73 -35.03 4.42
CA LEU A 326 -6.80 -35.18 3.43
C LEU A 326 -8.07 -35.83 3.99
N ASP A 327 -7.99 -36.53 5.11
CA ASP A 327 -9.14 -37.25 5.69
C ASP A 327 -10.16 -36.29 6.35
N SER A 328 -9.71 -35.10 6.77
CA SER A 328 -10.56 -34.05 7.35
C SER A 328 -11.09 -33.04 6.33
N ARG A 329 -10.77 -33.18 5.03
CA ARG A 329 -11.09 -32.18 3.99
C ARG A 329 -12.58 -31.82 3.86
N PHE A 330 -13.44 -32.74 4.27
CA PHE A 330 -14.91 -32.60 4.29
C PHE A 330 -15.48 -32.61 5.72
N SER A 331 -14.66 -32.31 6.73
CA SER A 331 -15.12 -32.16 8.11
C SER A 331 -15.84 -30.81 8.26
N SER A 332 -17.02 -30.81 8.88
CA SER A 332 -17.74 -29.58 9.25
C SER A 332 -16.94 -28.74 10.25
N GLU A 333 -16.03 -29.37 11.00
CA GLU A 333 -15.24 -28.72 12.04
C GLU A 333 -14.38 -27.56 11.51
N TRP A 334 -13.97 -27.59 10.23
CA TRP A 334 -13.24 -26.48 9.61
C TRP A 334 -14.08 -25.21 9.53
N ILE A 335 -15.37 -25.34 9.21
CA ILE A 335 -16.31 -24.23 9.08
C ILE A 335 -16.72 -23.75 10.47
N GLU A 336 -16.97 -24.68 11.40
CA GLU A 336 -17.24 -24.34 12.80
C GLU A 336 -16.08 -23.56 13.43
N LEU A 337 -14.85 -24.01 13.20
CA LEU A 337 -13.64 -23.35 13.69
C LEU A 337 -13.47 -21.95 13.08
N ALA A 338 -13.75 -21.78 11.78
CA ALA A 338 -13.74 -20.48 11.14
C ALA A 338 -14.75 -19.52 11.76
N LEU A 339 -15.98 -20.00 12.02
CA LEU A 339 -17.03 -19.21 12.64
C LEU A 339 -16.70 -18.85 14.10
N GLU A 340 -16.23 -19.84 14.87
CA GLU A 340 -15.91 -19.65 16.29
C GLU A 340 -14.70 -18.73 16.49
N ALA A 341 -13.64 -18.88 15.68
CA ALA A 341 -12.48 -17.99 15.70
C ALA A 341 -12.85 -16.59 15.19
N GLY A 342 -13.55 -16.48 14.06
CA GLY A 342 -13.98 -15.22 13.45
C GLY A 342 -14.78 -14.34 14.41
N SER A 343 -15.70 -14.93 15.17
CA SER A 343 -16.52 -14.19 16.15
C SER A 343 -15.74 -13.57 17.33
N ARG A 344 -14.47 -13.94 17.52
CA ARG A 344 -13.61 -13.51 18.63
C ARG A 344 -12.48 -12.59 18.19
N ILE A 345 -12.36 -12.33 16.89
CA ILE A 345 -11.33 -11.44 16.34
C ILE A 345 -11.92 -10.04 16.25
N ASP A 346 -11.28 -9.09 16.93
CA ASP A 346 -11.46 -7.68 16.62
C ASP A 346 -10.76 -7.38 15.30
N PHE A 347 -11.49 -7.54 14.20
CA PHE A 347 -10.95 -7.24 12.88
C PHE A 347 -10.56 -5.76 12.82
N ARG A 348 -9.35 -5.50 12.35
CA ARG A 348 -8.93 -4.16 11.94
C ARG A 348 -9.96 -3.66 10.90
N PRO A 349 -10.43 -2.39 10.97
CA PRO A 349 -11.35 -1.86 9.97
C PRO A 349 -10.79 -2.10 8.57
N THR A 350 -11.45 -2.93 7.77
CA THR A 350 -11.07 -3.16 6.36
C THR A 350 -11.47 -1.97 5.47
N VAL A 351 -12.12 -0.96 6.04
CA VAL A 351 -12.56 0.25 5.34
C VAL A 351 -11.46 1.30 5.46
N GLN A 352 -10.70 1.50 4.37
CA GLN A 352 -9.88 2.71 4.11
C GLN A 352 -8.82 3.14 5.16
N GLU A 353 -8.45 2.31 6.13
CA GLU A 353 -7.36 2.66 7.05
C GLU A 353 -6.03 2.08 6.54
N ALA A 354 -5.02 2.95 6.45
CA ALA A 354 -3.73 2.67 5.83
C ALA A 354 -2.82 1.76 6.68
N VAL A 355 -3.36 0.85 7.49
CA VAL A 355 -2.63 0.05 8.48
C VAL A 355 -1.61 -0.90 7.83
N ALA A 356 -0.49 -1.18 8.50
CA ALA A 356 0.48 -2.16 8.04
C ALA A 356 -0.18 -3.56 7.89
N PRO A 357 0.06 -4.27 6.78
CA PRO A 357 -0.47 -5.60 6.59
C PRO A 357 0.13 -6.56 7.61
N TYR A 358 -0.69 -7.51 8.11
CA TYR A 358 -0.18 -8.52 9.02
C TYR A 358 0.91 -9.35 8.35
N GLN A 359 2.04 -9.49 9.02
CA GLN A 359 3.12 -10.38 8.64
C GLN A 359 3.48 -11.28 9.83
N PRO A 360 3.77 -12.57 9.59
CA PRO A 360 4.34 -13.42 10.63
C PRO A 360 5.58 -12.75 11.24
N PRO A 361 5.61 -12.52 12.56
CA PRO A 361 6.68 -11.80 13.22
C PRO A 361 7.98 -12.61 13.14
N ALA A 362 9.06 -11.96 12.68
CA ALA A 362 10.39 -12.54 12.64
C ALA A 362 11.45 -11.43 12.75
N THR A 363 12.57 -11.73 13.39
CA THR A 363 13.75 -10.85 13.45
C THR A 363 14.92 -11.53 12.74
N PRO A 364 15.63 -10.84 11.82
CA PRO A 364 16.82 -11.40 11.18
C PRO A 364 17.87 -11.85 12.20
N VAL A 365 18.58 -12.93 11.90
CA VAL A 365 19.63 -13.45 12.79
C VAL A 365 20.80 -12.47 12.85
N THR A 366 21.14 -12.00 14.04
CA THR A 366 22.33 -11.17 14.25
C THR A 366 23.60 -12.03 14.15
N ARG A 367 24.50 -11.64 13.25
CA ARG A 367 25.81 -12.27 13.07
C ARG A 367 26.89 -11.26 12.75
N THR A 368 28.10 -11.53 13.23
CA THR A 368 29.32 -10.82 12.80
C THR A 368 29.74 -11.34 11.43
N ARG A 369 30.17 -10.44 10.55
CA ARG A 369 30.63 -10.80 9.19
C ARG A 369 32.07 -11.32 9.22
N THR A 370 32.37 -12.24 8.32
CA THR A 370 33.76 -12.69 8.09
C THR A 370 34.61 -11.58 7.49
N ALA A 371 35.93 -11.67 7.63
CA ALA A 371 36.86 -10.70 7.03
C ALA A 371 36.68 -10.57 5.50
N ASP A 372 36.47 -11.67 4.80
CA ASP A 372 36.25 -11.69 3.34
C ASP A 372 34.89 -11.09 2.93
N GLU A 373 33.85 -11.27 3.73
CA GLU A 373 32.57 -10.57 3.52
C GLU A 373 32.77 -9.07 3.72
N ALA A 374 33.36 -8.66 4.84
CA ALA A 374 33.60 -7.26 5.19
C ALA A 374 34.46 -6.55 4.12
N ARG A 375 35.51 -7.20 3.63
CA ARG A 375 36.37 -6.68 2.56
C ARG A 375 35.59 -6.44 1.27
N ARG A 376 34.78 -7.41 0.84
CA ARG A 376 33.95 -7.26 -0.38
C ARG A 376 32.95 -6.12 -0.25
N ILE A 377 32.38 -5.91 0.93
CA ILE A 377 31.45 -4.80 1.19
C ILE A 377 32.18 -3.44 1.07
N LEU A 378 33.40 -3.33 1.62
CA LEU A 378 34.21 -2.12 1.48
C LEU A 378 34.58 -1.85 0.02
N GLU A 379 35.04 -2.86 -0.72
CA GLU A 379 35.39 -2.70 -2.13
C GLU A 379 34.18 -2.29 -2.99
N GLN A 380 33.01 -2.88 -2.73
CA GLN A 380 31.75 -2.47 -3.37
C GLN A 380 31.39 -1.02 -3.04
N ASP A 381 31.56 -0.60 -1.79
CA ASP A 381 31.33 0.79 -1.38
C ASP A 381 32.29 1.75 -2.06
N TRP A 382 33.59 1.44 -2.04
CA TRP A 382 34.60 2.29 -2.67
C TRP A 382 34.37 2.43 -4.17
N LEU A 383 33.96 1.37 -4.86
CA LEU A 383 33.57 1.44 -6.27
C LEU A 383 32.32 2.29 -6.46
N HIS A 384 31.32 2.20 -5.57
CA HIS A 384 30.14 3.08 -5.61
C HIS A 384 30.52 4.55 -5.50
N GLN A 385 31.49 4.89 -4.66
CA GLN A 385 31.97 6.27 -4.47
C GLN A 385 32.66 6.88 -5.72
N VAL A 386 32.95 6.07 -6.74
CA VAL A 386 33.48 6.51 -8.05
C VAL A 386 32.60 6.07 -9.22
N ASP A 387 31.30 5.88 -8.98
CA ASP A 387 30.31 5.46 -9.98
C ASP A 387 30.74 4.21 -10.77
N GLY A 388 31.47 3.30 -10.12
CA GLY A 388 32.00 2.07 -10.69
C GLY A 388 33.17 2.26 -11.67
N ASN A 389 33.74 3.46 -11.79
CA ASN A 389 34.83 3.78 -12.72
C ASN A 389 36.07 4.38 -12.02
N PRO A 390 36.93 3.55 -11.40
CA PRO A 390 38.19 4.00 -10.80
C PRO A 390 39.28 4.21 -11.87
N ASP A 391 39.11 5.25 -12.69
CA ASP A 391 40.12 5.64 -13.66
C ASP A 391 41.25 6.49 -13.05
N GLY A 392 42.29 6.76 -13.83
CA GLY A 392 43.42 7.56 -13.36
C GLY A 392 43.04 8.95 -12.83
N ALA A 393 41.98 9.58 -13.33
CA ALA A 393 41.53 10.88 -12.83
C ALA A 393 40.83 10.74 -11.47
N ALA A 394 39.96 9.73 -11.31
CA ALA A 394 39.33 9.39 -10.04
C ALA A 394 40.38 9.11 -8.95
N ILE A 395 41.39 8.28 -9.26
CA ILE A 395 42.48 7.95 -8.31
C ILE A 395 43.25 9.20 -7.87
N ARG A 396 43.60 10.09 -8.81
CA ARG A 396 44.32 11.33 -8.49
C ARG A 396 43.46 12.32 -7.68
N ASN A 397 42.16 12.37 -7.93
CA ASN A 397 41.23 13.15 -7.12
C ASN A 397 41.16 12.61 -5.69
N GLU A 398 41.05 11.30 -5.53
CA GLU A 398 41.01 10.65 -4.22
C GLU A 398 42.28 10.92 -3.40
N ILE A 399 43.45 10.86 -4.04
CA ILE A 399 44.73 11.22 -3.41
C ILE A 399 44.71 12.68 -2.94
N ARG A 400 44.22 13.61 -3.78
CA ARG A 400 44.15 15.03 -3.43
C ARG A 400 43.22 15.27 -2.23
N TRP A 401 42.04 14.65 -2.23
CA TRP A 401 41.10 14.75 -1.12
C TRP A 401 41.65 14.14 0.16
N THR A 402 42.34 13.00 0.06
CA THR A 402 42.99 12.35 1.21
C THR A 402 44.06 13.24 1.86
N ARG A 403 44.84 13.98 1.08
CA ARG A 403 45.80 14.97 1.63
C ARG A 403 45.10 16.11 2.33
N ALA A 404 44.08 16.69 1.69
CA ALA A 404 43.33 17.80 2.26
C ALA A 404 42.67 17.40 3.59
N LEU A 405 42.13 16.18 3.67
CA LEU A 405 41.61 15.56 4.89
C LEU A 405 42.68 15.46 5.99
N ALA A 406 43.84 14.88 5.68
CA ALA A 406 44.93 14.72 6.64
C ALA A 406 45.38 16.08 7.21
N GLU A 407 45.58 17.07 6.32
CA GLU A 407 45.92 18.43 6.70
C GLU A 407 44.83 19.08 7.57
N ARG A 408 43.55 18.87 7.24
CA ARG A 408 42.41 19.39 8.01
C ARG A 408 42.44 18.83 9.43
N ILE A 409 42.56 17.51 9.57
CA ILE A 409 42.60 16.85 10.88
C ILE A 409 43.83 17.30 11.68
N MET A 410 45.02 17.35 11.08
CA MET A 410 46.24 17.83 11.76
C MET A 410 46.16 19.30 12.18
N ARG A 411 45.44 20.15 11.42
CA ARG A 411 45.18 21.55 11.79
C ARG A 411 44.24 21.65 12.99
N ALA A 412 43.18 20.84 13.03
CA ALA A 412 42.23 20.80 14.13
C ALA A 412 42.82 20.13 15.39
N HIS A 413 43.67 19.13 15.20
CA HIS A 413 44.29 18.31 16.25
C HIS A 413 45.80 18.20 16.01
N PRO A 414 46.61 19.12 16.58
CA PRO A 414 48.07 19.13 16.39
C PRO A 414 48.81 17.87 16.88
N THR A 415 48.13 17.02 17.66
CA THR A 415 48.65 15.72 18.13
C THR A 415 48.45 14.59 17.13
N ALA A 416 47.66 14.78 16.08
CA ALA A 416 47.48 13.79 15.03
C ALA A 416 48.74 13.71 14.14
N ASP A 417 49.26 12.50 13.94
CA ASP A 417 50.42 12.23 13.09
C ASP A 417 50.06 11.24 11.99
N PHE A 418 50.15 11.70 10.74
CA PHE A 418 49.87 10.90 9.54
C PHE A 418 51.09 10.75 8.64
N ALA A 419 52.32 10.96 9.14
CA ALA A 419 53.53 10.92 8.33
C ALA A 419 53.67 9.61 7.52
N ASP A 420 53.44 8.45 8.15
CA ASP A 420 53.53 7.14 7.49
C ASP A 420 52.43 6.94 6.44
N ALA A 421 51.19 7.35 6.76
CA ALA A 421 50.07 7.29 5.83
C ALA A 421 50.30 8.20 4.61
N LEU A 422 50.80 9.42 4.82
CA LEU A 422 51.14 10.36 3.76
C LEU A 422 52.32 9.88 2.90
N ALA A 423 53.33 9.23 3.49
CA ALA A 423 54.43 8.63 2.73
C ALA A 423 53.96 7.46 1.84
N ARG A 424 53.03 6.63 2.34
CA ARG A 424 52.34 5.61 1.53
C ARG A 424 51.56 6.28 0.39
N LEU A 425 50.80 7.33 0.69
CA LEU A 425 50.03 8.09 -0.30
C LEU A 425 50.91 8.74 -1.38
N ASP A 426 52.09 9.25 -1.02
CA ASP A 426 53.09 9.78 -1.96
C ASP A 426 53.53 8.70 -2.95
N THR A 427 53.81 7.49 -2.46
CA THR A 427 54.19 6.36 -3.32
C THR A 427 53.08 6.01 -4.31
N LEU A 428 51.84 5.93 -3.84
CA LEU A 428 50.67 5.67 -4.69
C LEU A 428 50.42 6.80 -5.70
N ALA A 429 50.68 8.05 -5.33
CA ALA A 429 50.57 9.20 -6.23
C ALA A 429 51.54 9.11 -7.42
N HIS A 430 52.76 8.63 -7.19
CA HIS A 430 53.71 8.39 -8.29
C HIS A 430 53.23 7.30 -9.26
N GLN A 431 52.56 6.26 -8.76
CA GLN A 431 51.97 5.21 -9.59
C GLN A 431 50.77 5.74 -10.37
N ALA A 432 49.91 6.53 -9.73
CA ALA A 432 48.70 7.12 -10.33
C ALA A 432 48.98 8.08 -11.50
N MET A 433 50.19 8.64 -11.60
CA MET A 433 50.61 9.45 -12.77
C MET A 433 50.71 8.63 -14.06
N ARG A 434 50.91 7.30 -13.95
CA ARG A 434 51.08 6.40 -15.10
C ARG A 434 49.77 5.70 -15.49
N VAL A 435 48.71 5.84 -14.69
CA VAL A 435 47.41 5.21 -14.93
C VAL A 435 46.60 6.06 -15.92
N THR A 436 46.28 5.45 -17.07
CA THR A 436 45.51 6.07 -18.15
C THR A 436 44.08 5.50 -18.28
N GLY A 437 43.80 4.34 -17.66
CA GLY A 437 42.51 3.66 -17.68
C GLY A 437 42.04 3.26 -16.29
N ARG A 438 41.17 2.24 -16.20
CA ARG A 438 40.65 1.68 -14.95
C ARG A 438 41.74 0.91 -14.18
N ASP A 439 41.90 1.19 -12.90
CA ASP A 439 42.78 0.45 -11.99
C ASP A 439 42.18 0.35 -10.58
N GLU A 440 41.41 -0.72 -10.34
CA GLU A 440 40.75 -0.96 -9.06
C GLU A 440 41.74 -1.22 -7.93
N ALA A 441 42.83 -1.95 -8.20
CA ALA A 441 43.78 -2.35 -7.17
C ALA A 441 44.55 -1.14 -6.64
N LEU A 442 44.93 -0.20 -7.51
CA LEU A 442 45.55 1.05 -7.07
C LEU A 442 44.55 1.93 -6.32
N TYR A 443 43.32 2.03 -6.82
CA TYR A 443 42.27 2.81 -6.18
C TYR A 443 41.96 2.30 -4.76
N PHE A 444 41.84 0.99 -4.56
CA PHE A 444 41.62 0.39 -3.24
C PHE A 444 42.76 0.66 -2.27
N GLN A 445 44.03 0.63 -2.72
CA GLN A 445 45.16 1.01 -1.87
C GLN A 445 45.12 2.48 -1.44
N VAL A 446 44.66 3.39 -2.31
CA VAL A 446 44.46 4.80 -1.94
C VAL A 446 43.33 4.93 -0.91
N ARG A 447 42.23 4.20 -1.10
CA ARG A 447 41.10 4.19 -0.16
C ARG A 447 41.46 3.59 1.20
N GLU A 448 42.32 2.58 1.25
CA GLU A 448 42.87 2.08 2.51
C GLU A 448 43.61 3.18 3.28
N VAL A 449 44.46 3.97 2.61
CA VAL A 449 45.17 5.08 3.26
C VAL A 449 44.20 6.16 3.75
N LYS A 450 43.18 6.50 2.95
CA LYS A 450 42.14 7.46 3.39
C LYS A 450 41.39 6.94 4.61
N ARG A 451 41.00 5.67 4.61
CA ARG A 451 40.33 5.02 5.72
C ARG A 451 41.18 5.04 6.99
N ASP A 452 42.47 4.70 6.88
CA ASP A 452 43.43 4.75 7.99
C ASP A 452 43.46 6.16 8.61
N ILE A 453 43.49 7.21 7.79
CA ILE A 453 43.50 8.60 8.24
C ILE A 453 42.15 9.01 8.87
N MET A 454 41.02 8.67 8.25
CA MET A 454 39.69 9.01 8.79
C MET A 454 39.43 8.34 10.14
N LEU A 455 39.81 7.07 10.30
CA LEU A 455 39.60 6.32 11.55
C LEU A 455 40.60 6.66 12.64
N ALA A 456 41.73 7.28 12.30
CA ALA A 456 42.69 7.83 13.26
C ALA A 456 42.38 9.28 13.68
N ASN A 457 41.24 9.84 13.25
CA ASN A 457 40.82 11.18 13.66
C ASN A 457 40.53 11.21 15.18
N PRO A 458 41.19 12.08 15.98
CA PRO A 458 41.02 12.13 17.43
C PRO A 458 39.59 12.39 17.95
N VAL A 459 38.67 12.86 17.10
CA VAL A 459 37.24 12.96 17.45
C VAL A 459 36.58 11.59 17.64
N LEU A 460 37.20 10.51 17.17
CA LEU A 460 36.77 9.13 17.37
C LEU A 460 37.43 8.56 18.63
N TYR A 461 36.99 9.03 19.80
CA TYR A 461 37.44 8.53 21.11
C TYR A 461 36.66 7.29 21.58
N PHE A 462 35.84 6.71 20.70
CA PHE A 462 34.97 5.58 20.95
C PHE A 462 35.16 4.52 19.87
N ASP A 463 34.89 3.27 20.23
CA ASP A 463 34.93 2.09 19.34
C ASP A 463 33.60 1.33 19.30
N HIS A 464 32.67 1.69 20.18
CA HIS A 464 31.33 1.11 20.27
C HIS A 464 30.26 2.09 19.77
N VAL A 465 29.35 1.60 18.93
CA VAL A 465 28.25 2.38 18.37
C VAL A 465 26.94 1.63 18.54
N LEU A 466 25.97 2.27 19.19
CA LEU A 466 24.58 1.83 19.19
C LEU A 466 23.93 2.22 17.87
N LEU A 467 23.13 1.32 17.27
CA LEU A 467 22.36 1.62 16.06
C LEU A 467 21.06 0.80 16.00
N VAL A 468 20.12 1.27 15.18
CA VAL A 468 18.88 0.57 14.84
C VAL A 468 18.98 0.02 13.43
N ASP A 469 18.78 -1.28 13.26
CA ASP A 469 18.63 -1.97 11.97
C ASP A 469 17.18 -2.41 11.81
N ARG A 470 16.40 -1.77 10.93
CA ARG A 470 14.97 -2.05 10.80
C ARG A 470 14.42 -1.94 9.37
N PRO A 471 13.37 -2.69 9.03
CA PRO A 471 12.64 -2.48 7.78
C PRO A 471 11.92 -1.13 7.78
N TYR A 472 11.50 -0.66 6.60
CA TYR A 472 10.58 0.45 6.52
C TYR A 472 9.21 0.11 7.16
N PRO A 473 8.50 1.12 7.70
CA PRO A 473 7.07 1.00 7.97
C PRO A 473 6.30 0.59 6.70
N GLN A 474 5.12 0.01 6.88
CA GLN A 474 4.24 -0.40 5.78
C GLN A 474 2.83 0.19 5.94
N GLY A 475 1.97 -0.04 4.95
CA GLY A 475 0.66 0.61 4.84
C GLY A 475 0.61 1.60 3.68
N SER A 476 -0.57 2.02 3.21
CA SER A 476 -0.64 2.89 2.02
C SER A 476 -0.11 4.31 2.25
N GLU A 477 0.01 4.74 3.52
CA GLU A 477 0.41 6.09 3.92
C GLU A 477 1.69 6.09 4.78
N TRP A 478 2.48 5.01 4.70
CA TRP A 478 3.72 4.86 5.46
C TRP A 478 4.80 5.92 5.16
N PRO A 479 4.86 6.58 3.98
CA PRO A 479 5.86 7.64 3.74
C PRO A 479 5.52 8.97 4.45
N HIS A 480 4.27 9.14 4.88
CA HIS A 480 3.75 10.39 5.45
C HIS A 480 4.30 10.64 6.86
N GLU A 481 4.71 11.87 7.15
CA GLU A 481 5.43 12.23 8.37
C GLU A 481 4.70 11.91 9.69
N THR A 482 3.37 11.89 9.69
CA THR A 482 2.59 11.64 10.92
C THR A 482 2.25 10.17 11.11
N ARG A 483 2.21 9.41 10.01
CA ARG A 483 1.66 8.06 10.02
C ARG A 483 2.71 7.00 10.23
N HIS A 484 3.88 7.18 9.63
CA HIS A 484 4.99 6.23 9.67
C HIS A 484 5.38 5.82 11.10
N ARG A 485 5.17 6.69 12.09
CA ARG A 485 5.54 6.52 13.51
C ARG A 485 4.46 5.93 14.40
N LEU A 486 3.22 5.82 13.92
CA LEU A 486 2.13 5.30 14.72
C LEU A 486 2.23 3.78 14.80
N GLY A 487 1.87 3.19 15.95
CA GLY A 487 2.01 1.75 16.20
C GLY A 487 1.32 0.87 15.17
N TYR A 488 0.26 1.36 14.53
CA TYR A 488 -0.44 0.65 13.48
C TYR A 488 0.30 0.59 12.12
N MET A 489 1.37 1.39 11.92
CA MET A 489 2.28 1.29 10.76
C MET A 489 3.53 0.46 11.05
N ALA A 490 3.70 -0.02 12.29
CA ALA A 490 4.87 -0.75 12.71
C ALA A 490 5.00 -2.08 11.96
N THR A 491 6.18 -2.29 11.36
CA THR A 491 6.54 -3.54 10.69
C THR A 491 7.57 -4.28 11.53
N PRO A 492 7.32 -5.54 11.95
CA PRO A 492 8.30 -6.31 12.71
C PRO A 492 9.56 -6.61 11.87
N GLY A 493 10.68 -6.87 12.55
CA GLY A 493 11.95 -7.21 11.92
C GLY A 493 13.10 -6.27 12.27
N GLY A 494 12.86 -5.31 13.17
CA GLY A 494 13.88 -4.42 13.70
C GLY A 494 14.78 -5.07 14.73
N LYS A 495 15.98 -4.52 14.89
CA LYS A 495 16.98 -4.84 15.90
C LYS A 495 17.61 -3.57 16.45
N LEU A 496 17.83 -3.55 17.76
CA LEU A 496 18.69 -2.59 18.44
C LEU A 496 20.01 -3.30 18.73
N VAL A 497 21.10 -2.80 18.17
CA VAL A 497 22.41 -3.49 18.22
C VAL A 497 23.53 -2.55 18.61
N VAL A 498 24.58 -3.14 19.19
CA VAL A 498 25.87 -2.49 19.43
C VAL A 498 26.88 -3.08 18.46
N LEU A 499 27.57 -2.20 17.73
CA LEU A 499 28.71 -2.53 16.87
C LEU A 499 30.00 -2.15 17.57
N GLU A 500 30.96 -3.07 17.62
CA GLU A 500 32.31 -2.87 18.11
C GLU A 500 33.31 -2.83 16.93
N GLY A 501 34.10 -1.76 16.82
CA GLY A 501 35.26 -1.67 15.92
C GLY A 501 35.08 -0.88 14.62
N LEU A 502 34.13 0.06 14.54
CA LEU A 502 33.89 1.01 13.42
C LEU A 502 34.17 0.45 11.99
N HIS A 503 33.75 -0.79 11.73
CA HIS A 503 34.09 -1.53 10.52
C HIS A 503 32.96 -2.50 10.13
N PRO A 504 32.73 -2.78 8.83
CA PRO A 504 31.66 -3.70 8.40
C PRO A 504 31.78 -5.14 8.92
N GLY A 505 32.98 -5.53 9.35
CA GLY A 505 33.28 -6.79 10.02
C GLY A 505 33.44 -6.70 11.54
N GLY A 506 33.07 -5.56 12.14
CA GLY A 506 33.06 -5.37 13.58
C GLY A 506 32.10 -6.33 14.30
N SER A 507 32.36 -6.60 15.57
CA SER A 507 31.53 -7.51 16.36
C SER A 507 30.16 -6.87 16.60
N VAL A 508 29.08 -7.62 16.38
CA VAL A 508 27.70 -7.10 16.53
C VAL A 508 26.98 -7.86 17.62
N ARG A 509 26.44 -7.13 18.60
CA ARG A 509 25.60 -7.64 19.68
C ARG A 509 24.20 -7.10 19.57
N GLN A 510 23.20 -7.98 19.59
CA GLN A 510 21.79 -7.58 19.69
C GLN A 510 21.41 -7.35 21.16
N LEU A 511 20.90 -6.16 21.46
CA LEU A 511 20.32 -5.85 22.77
C LEU A 511 18.84 -6.25 22.80
N MET A 512 18.11 -5.89 21.74
CA MET A 512 16.68 -6.15 21.56
C MET A 512 16.34 -6.40 20.08
N PRO A 513 15.26 -7.14 19.78
CA PRO A 513 14.37 -7.79 20.75
C PRO A 513 15.00 -9.05 21.35
N GLN A 514 14.51 -9.49 22.51
CA GLN A 514 14.88 -10.75 23.15
C GLN A 514 13.76 -11.79 22.92
N GLU A 515 14.12 -13.05 22.67
CA GLU A 515 13.12 -14.11 22.47
C GLU A 515 12.16 -14.20 23.66
N PRO A 516 10.85 -14.43 23.44
CA PRO A 516 10.19 -14.70 22.15
C PRO A 516 9.66 -13.44 21.43
N LEU A 517 10.08 -12.23 21.83
CA LEU A 517 9.59 -11.01 21.23
C LEU A 517 10.24 -10.74 19.88
N HIS A 518 9.43 -10.19 18.99
CA HIS A 518 9.81 -9.53 17.74
C HIS A 518 9.14 -8.16 17.71
N GLY A 519 9.59 -7.27 16.83
CA GLY A 519 8.99 -5.94 16.74
C GLY A 519 9.86 -4.97 15.97
N THR A 520 9.71 -3.69 16.27
CA THR A 520 10.48 -2.61 15.65
C THR A 520 10.73 -1.46 16.63
N PHE A 521 11.64 -0.57 16.24
CA PHE A 521 12.18 0.51 17.07
C PHE A 521 12.06 1.84 16.33
N TRP A 522 12.03 2.96 17.07
CA TRP A 522 12.40 4.28 16.55
C TRP A 522 13.71 4.73 17.18
N ARG A 523 13.83 6.01 17.48
CA ARG A 523 15.03 6.65 17.98
C ARG A 523 15.31 6.21 19.43
N PRO A 524 16.51 5.69 19.74
CA PRO A 524 17.00 5.51 21.10
C PRO A 524 17.79 6.74 21.57
N ASP A 525 18.21 6.70 22.84
CA ASP A 525 19.16 7.61 23.46
C ASP A 525 20.11 6.86 24.42
N VAL A 526 21.32 7.39 24.57
CA VAL A 526 22.41 6.79 25.37
C VAL A 526 22.65 7.65 26.60
N SER A 527 22.85 7.02 27.76
CA SER A 527 23.05 7.73 29.02
C SER A 527 24.38 8.48 29.00
N PHE A 528 24.52 9.52 29.83
CA PHE A 528 25.73 10.36 29.86
C PHE A 528 27.00 9.61 30.27
N ASP A 529 26.87 8.45 30.91
CA ASP A 529 27.99 7.55 31.23
C ASP A 529 28.28 6.52 30.12
N GLY A 530 27.42 6.41 29.11
CA GLY A 530 27.51 5.41 28.04
C GLY A 530 27.11 3.99 28.46
N GLU A 531 26.57 3.78 29.67
CA GLU A 531 26.31 2.44 30.21
C GLU A 531 24.89 1.92 29.95
N LYS A 532 23.94 2.80 29.62
CA LYS A 532 22.53 2.47 29.42
C LYS A 532 21.95 3.04 28.14
N VAL A 533 20.93 2.36 27.65
CA VAL A 533 20.17 2.75 26.45
C VAL A 533 18.69 2.88 26.82
N LEU A 534 18.13 4.05 26.53
CA LEU A 534 16.70 4.32 26.60
C LEU A 534 16.14 4.28 25.19
N PHE A 535 15.08 3.52 24.97
CA PHE A 535 14.56 3.30 23.62
C PHE A 535 13.06 3.08 23.64
N CYS A 536 12.45 3.26 22.48
CA CYS A 536 11.08 2.83 22.23
C CYS A 536 11.07 1.54 21.42
N PHE A 537 10.16 0.64 21.77
CA PHE A 537 9.97 -0.63 21.09
C PHE A 537 8.48 -0.92 20.96
N HIS A 538 8.07 -1.34 19.77
CA HIS A 538 6.73 -1.86 19.49
C HIS A 538 6.84 -3.38 19.37
N PRO A 539 6.43 -4.13 20.41
CA PRO A 539 6.30 -5.58 20.32
C PRO A 539 5.24 -5.93 19.28
N HIS A 540 5.52 -6.90 18.40
CA HIS A 540 4.59 -7.36 17.38
C HIS A 540 3.23 -7.82 17.91
N ASN A 541 3.17 -8.20 19.19
CA ASN A 541 1.97 -8.66 19.89
C ASN A 541 1.32 -7.57 20.75
N GLU A 542 1.67 -6.31 20.54
CA GLU A 542 1.08 -5.13 21.19
C GLU A 542 0.64 -4.09 20.16
N LYS A 543 -0.18 -3.12 20.58
CA LYS A 543 -0.77 -2.13 19.66
C LYS A 543 0.07 -0.87 19.51
N SER A 544 0.94 -0.57 20.47
CA SER A 544 1.59 0.72 20.61
C SER A 544 3.08 0.59 20.94
N PHE A 545 3.84 1.64 20.64
CA PHE A 545 5.22 1.76 21.10
C PHE A 545 5.27 2.05 22.60
N HIS A 546 6.19 1.38 23.29
CA HIS A 546 6.48 1.57 24.71
C HIS A 546 7.94 1.92 24.94
N LEU A 547 8.22 2.60 26.04
CA LEU A 547 9.58 2.95 26.44
C LEU A 547 10.20 1.85 27.28
N TYR A 548 11.49 1.63 27.09
CA TYR A 548 12.30 0.64 27.77
C TYR A 548 13.70 1.21 28.06
N GLU A 549 14.31 0.73 29.14
CA GLU A 549 15.73 0.95 29.45
C GLU A 549 16.45 -0.41 29.49
N ILE A 550 17.69 -0.46 29.02
CA ILE A 550 18.56 -1.64 29.08
C ILE A 550 20.03 -1.21 29.26
N ASN A 551 20.84 -2.06 29.89
CA ASN A 551 22.28 -1.85 29.93
C ASN A 551 22.90 -2.11 28.55
N THR A 552 24.02 -1.45 28.22
CA THR A 552 24.73 -1.64 26.94
C THR A 552 25.32 -3.05 26.77
N ASP A 553 25.42 -3.82 27.85
CA ASP A 553 25.77 -5.24 27.80
C ASP A 553 24.60 -6.17 27.43
N GLY A 554 23.36 -5.67 27.41
CA GLY A 554 22.13 -6.40 27.10
C GLY A 554 21.38 -6.92 28.33
N THR A 555 21.86 -6.63 29.55
CA THR A 555 21.20 -7.01 30.80
C THR A 555 20.28 -5.92 31.33
N GLY A 556 19.47 -6.23 32.35
CA GLY A 556 18.72 -5.22 33.09
C GLY A 556 17.54 -4.59 32.32
N LEU A 557 16.98 -5.27 31.32
CA LEU A 557 15.84 -4.78 30.55
C LEU A 557 14.65 -4.43 31.47
N MET A 558 14.17 -3.19 31.38
CA MET A 558 13.02 -2.69 32.11
C MET A 558 12.05 -1.97 31.16
N GLN A 559 10.77 -2.33 31.20
CA GLN A 559 9.70 -1.57 30.52
C GLN A 559 9.27 -0.41 31.41
N LEU A 560 9.27 0.80 30.87
CA LEU A 560 8.96 2.05 31.59
C LEU A 560 7.52 2.51 31.35
N THR A 561 6.99 2.33 30.15
CA THR A 561 5.60 2.73 29.83
C THR A 561 4.76 1.59 29.30
N ASP A 562 3.45 1.68 29.47
CA ASP A 562 2.46 0.80 28.89
C ASP A 562 1.14 1.53 28.57
N GLY A 563 0.20 0.78 27.99
CA GLY A 563 -1.14 1.24 27.66
C GLY A 563 -1.38 1.38 26.14
N PRO A 564 -2.45 2.05 25.72
CA PRO A 564 -2.82 2.17 24.31
C PRO A 564 -2.15 3.37 23.59
N TYR A 565 -1.09 3.92 24.17
CA TYR A 565 -0.45 5.16 23.69
C TYR A 565 0.91 4.85 23.09
N ASP A 566 1.22 5.47 21.96
CA ASP A 566 2.53 5.40 21.34
C ASP A 566 3.47 6.36 22.07
N ASP A 567 4.52 5.82 22.68
CA ASP A 567 5.59 6.56 23.33
C ASP A 567 6.90 6.38 22.56
N LEU A 568 7.47 7.49 22.10
CA LEU A 568 8.56 7.52 21.12
C LEU A 568 9.61 8.59 21.44
N ASP A 569 10.74 8.49 20.74
CA ASP A 569 11.85 9.45 20.77
C ASP A 569 12.27 9.85 22.21
N PRO A 570 12.49 8.88 23.12
CA PRO A 570 12.86 9.21 24.47
C PRO A 570 14.29 9.77 24.52
N ILE A 571 14.55 10.66 25.48
CA ILE A 571 15.86 11.22 25.78
C ILE A 571 16.11 11.27 27.29
N TYR A 572 17.38 11.20 27.65
CA TYR A 572 17.83 11.45 29.01
C TYR A 572 17.92 12.95 29.31
N LEU A 573 17.63 13.29 30.57
CA LEU A 573 17.81 14.64 31.11
C LEU A 573 19.02 14.69 32.04
N PRO A 574 19.74 15.82 32.09
CA PRO A 574 21.03 15.92 32.80
C PRO A 574 20.93 15.82 34.32
N ASP A 575 19.71 15.85 34.89
CA ASP A 575 19.49 15.69 36.32
C ASP A 575 19.34 14.23 36.77
N GLU A 576 19.38 13.27 35.83
CA GLU A 576 19.23 11.82 36.01
C GLU A 576 17.91 11.35 36.65
N ASN A 577 17.07 12.28 37.10
CA ASN A 577 15.81 11.98 37.79
C ASN A 577 14.66 11.73 36.81
N TYR A 578 14.77 12.30 35.60
CA TYR A 578 13.69 12.32 34.64
C TYR A 578 14.12 11.84 33.25
N ILE A 579 13.12 11.43 32.47
CA ILE A 579 13.21 11.19 31.04
C ILE A 579 12.18 12.06 30.33
N LEU A 580 12.48 12.45 29.09
CA LEU A 580 11.55 13.18 28.23
C LEU A 580 11.30 12.36 26.97
N PHE A 581 10.09 12.40 26.45
CA PHE A 581 9.69 11.63 25.27
C PHE A 581 8.51 12.28 24.57
N THR A 582 8.11 11.72 23.43
CA THR A 582 6.92 12.11 22.69
C THR A 582 5.82 11.08 22.90
N THR A 583 4.57 11.53 23.03
CA THR A 583 3.45 10.63 23.38
C THR A 583 2.15 11.04 22.69
N THR A 584 1.30 10.05 22.39
CA THR A 584 -0.08 10.29 21.92
C THR A 584 -1.09 10.47 23.07
N ARG A 585 -0.65 10.49 24.33
CA ARG A 585 -1.52 10.76 25.51
C ARG A 585 -2.19 12.13 25.50
N GLY A 586 -1.70 13.08 24.69
CA GLY A 586 -2.32 14.40 24.52
C GLY A 586 -3.70 14.38 23.85
N HIS A 587 -4.08 13.28 23.18
CA HIS A 587 -5.34 13.13 22.42
C HIS A 587 -5.56 14.27 21.42
N THR A 588 -4.49 14.74 20.80
CA THR A 588 -4.51 15.71 19.71
C THR A 588 -4.42 14.98 18.36
N TYR A 589 -4.90 15.61 17.29
CA TYR A 589 -4.98 15.00 15.97
C TYR A 589 -4.52 16.00 14.91
N VAL A 590 -3.80 15.51 13.91
CA VAL A 590 -3.41 16.36 12.78
C VAL A 590 -4.61 16.76 11.94
N ARG A 591 -4.70 18.04 11.57
CA ARG A 591 -5.85 18.57 10.83
C ARG A 591 -5.94 18.12 9.37
N CYS A 592 -4.82 17.73 8.76
CA CYS A 592 -4.79 17.31 7.35
C CYS A 592 -5.47 15.96 7.12
N MET A 593 -5.55 15.09 8.14
CA MET A 593 -6.06 13.73 7.98
C MET A 593 -6.70 13.15 9.26
N PRO A 594 -7.92 13.56 9.64
CA PRO A 594 -8.59 13.06 10.84
C PRO A 594 -9.13 11.61 10.68
N PRO A 595 -9.04 10.74 11.70
CA PRO A 595 -8.34 10.90 12.98
C PRO A 595 -6.94 10.27 12.95
N THR A 596 -5.90 11.05 12.64
CA THR A 596 -4.49 10.63 12.80
C THR A 596 -3.93 11.31 14.05
N ASN A 597 -3.51 10.53 15.04
CA ASN A 597 -2.98 11.07 16.31
C ASN A 597 -1.74 11.95 16.06
N ALA A 598 -1.66 13.04 16.81
CA ALA A 598 -0.46 13.87 16.91
C ALA A 598 0.33 13.50 18.18
N PHE A 599 1.62 13.83 18.17
CA PHE A 599 2.51 13.64 19.31
C PHE A 599 2.68 14.95 20.07
N VAL A 600 2.73 14.88 21.39
CA VAL A 600 3.13 15.98 22.27
C VAL A 600 4.33 15.54 23.12
N LEU A 601 5.06 16.51 23.67
CA LEU A 601 6.16 16.23 24.57
C LEU A 601 5.65 15.92 25.98
N ALA A 602 6.23 14.90 26.62
CA ALA A 602 5.98 14.53 27.99
C ALA A 602 7.29 14.26 28.73
N ARG A 603 7.26 14.41 30.05
CA ARG A 603 8.34 14.00 30.95
C ARG A 603 7.77 13.04 31.99
N ALA A 604 8.60 12.12 32.45
CA ALA A 604 8.29 11.17 33.51
C ALA A 604 9.49 11.02 34.45
N ASN A 605 9.25 10.45 35.64
CA ASN A 605 10.33 9.94 36.47
C ASN A 605 11.10 8.85 35.71
N ARG A 606 12.34 8.58 36.14
CA ARG A 606 13.22 7.62 35.47
C ARG A 606 12.67 6.19 35.39
N ASP A 607 11.78 5.81 36.29
CA ASP A 607 11.09 4.53 36.31
C ASP A 607 9.83 4.49 35.42
N GLY A 608 9.51 5.59 34.74
CA GLY A 608 8.32 5.75 33.90
C GLY A 608 7.06 6.20 34.65
N SER A 609 7.13 6.44 35.96
CA SER A 609 6.00 6.95 36.74
C SER A 609 5.82 8.48 36.56
N ASP A 610 4.68 8.99 37.02
CA ASP A 610 4.37 10.43 37.05
C ASP A 610 4.52 11.14 35.69
N ILE A 611 4.00 10.50 34.63
CA ILE A 611 3.96 11.07 33.29
C ILE A 611 3.15 12.37 33.31
N TYR A 612 3.76 13.47 32.85
CA TYR A 612 3.09 14.75 32.69
C TYR A 612 3.47 15.40 31.36
N LEU A 613 2.49 16.04 30.70
CA LEU A 613 2.66 16.68 29.40
C LEU A 613 3.36 18.04 29.58
N ILE A 614 4.41 18.29 28.80
CA ILE A 614 5.15 19.56 28.82
C ILE A 614 4.86 20.46 27.61
N SER A 615 4.24 19.90 26.56
CA SER A 615 3.74 20.68 25.45
C SER A 615 2.25 20.42 25.22
N ALA A 616 1.57 21.43 24.66
CA ALA A 616 0.13 21.44 24.42
C ALA A 616 -0.19 21.91 22.99
N ASN A 617 0.69 21.56 22.04
CA ASN A 617 0.46 21.88 20.64
C ASN A 617 -0.70 21.03 20.07
N ASN A 618 -1.48 21.61 19.16
CA ASN A 618 -2.54 20.88 18.48
C ASN A 618 -2.00 19.96 17.37
N GLU A 619 -0.88 20.36 16.78
CA GLU A 619 -0.14 19.59 15.80
C GLU A 619 1.10 18.94 16.47
N PRO A 620 1.81 18.02 15.78
CA PRO A 620 2.86 17.26 16.43
C PRO A 620 4.06 18.11 16.90
N ASP A 621 4.49 17.86 18.14
CA ASP A 621 5.81 18.19 18.66
C ASP A 621 6.61 16.88 18.79
N TYR A 622 7.71 16.72 18.05
CA TYR A 622 8.46 15.47 18.05
C TYR A 622 9.98 15.64 17.91
N LEU A 623 10.71 14.51 17.99
CA LEU A 623 12.17 14.41 17.86
C LEU A 623 12.97 15.28 18.84
N PRO A 624 12.65 15.28 20.14
CA PRO A 624 13.39 16.05 21.12
C PRO A 624 14.87 15.63 21.15
N SER A 625 15.75 16.59 21.40
CA SER A 625 17.17 16.38 21.68
C SER A 625 17.64 17.41 22.71
N LEU A 626 18.57 17.02 23.57
CA LEU A 626 19.17 17.93 24.53
C LEU A 626 20.16 18.89 23.82
N MET A 627 20.13 20.16 24.21
CA MET A 627 21.13 21.17 23.84
C MET A 627 22.16 21.33 24.96
N HIS A 628 23.35 21.83 24.62
CA HIS A 628 24.44 22.07 25.59
C HIS A 628 24.08 23.08 26.71
N ASP A 629 23.05 23.90 26.51
CA ASP A 629 22.54 24.83 27.52
C ASP A 629 21.42 24.25 28.40
N GLY A 630 21.12 22.96 28.26
CA GLY A 630 20.10 22.24 29.03
C GLY A 630 18.67 22.38 28.49
N ARG A 631 18.45 23.19 27.44
CA ARG A 631 17.15 23.23 26.75
C ARG A 631 16.96 22.02 25.84
N ILE A 632 15.71 21.75 25.50
CA ILE A 632 15.33 20.69 24.58
C ILE A 632 15.04 21.33 23.22
N VAL A 633 15.81 20.97 22.19
CA VAL A 633 15.44 21.29 20.80
C VAL A 633 14.51 20.22 20.26
N TYR A 634 13.48 20.62 19.53
CA TYR A 634 12.50 19.69 18.95
C TYR A 634 11.92 20.25 17.66
N THR A 635 11.36 19.37 16.84
CA THR A 635 10.62 19.76 15.64
C THR A 635 9.17 20.01 16.00
N ARG A 636 8.66 21.18 15.62
CA ARG A 636 7.29 21.58 15.87
C ARG A 636 6.55 21.80 14.56
N TRP A 637 5.43 21.09 14.40
CA TRP A 637 4.43 21.40 13.39
C TRP A 637 3.57 22.58 13.84
N GLU A 638 3.36 23.58 12.97
CA GLU A 638 2.43 24.68 13.21
C GLU A 638 1.67 25.13 11.94
N TYR A 639 0.35 25.33 12.04
CA TYR A 639 -0.49 25.89 10.99
C TYR A 639 -0.90 27.35 11.23
N THR A 640 -0.67 27.87 12.43
CA THR A 640 -0.96 29.25 12.75
C THR A 640 -0.13 30.16 11.84
N ASP A 641 -0.84 30.94 11.03
CA ASP A 641 -0.30 31.83 9.99
C ASP A 641 0.50 31.14 8.87
N LYS A 642 0.28 29.83 8.63
CA LYS A 642 0.95 29.05 7.57
C LYS A 642 -0.02 28.18 6.75
N PRO A 643 0.24 27.95 5.44
CA PRO A 643 -0.55 26.99 4.65
C PRO A 643 -0.26 25.54 5.07
N LEU A 644 -1.16 24.61 4.71
CA LEU A 644 -1.19 23.21 5.17
C LEU A 644 0.10 22.40 4.89
N TRP A 645 0.92 22.81 3.92
CA TRP A 645 2.15 22.12 3.54
C TRP A 645 3.43 22.82 4.07
N ARG A 646 3.31 23.80 4.98
CA ARG A 646 4.43 24.57 5.54
C ARG A 646 4.36 24.56 7.05
N ALA A 647 4.95 23.55 7.66
CA ALA A 647 4.53 23.19 9.00
C ALA A 647 5.68 23.10 10.01
N GLN A 648 6.88 22.66 9.64
CA GLN A 648 7.83 22.14 10.62
C GLN A 648 9.06 23.03 10.80
N SER A 649 9.23 23.57 12.01
CA SER A 649 10.36 24.43 12.39
C SER A 649 11.04 23.91 13.66
N LEU A 650 12.26 24.39 13.94
CA LEU A 650 12.98 24.03 15.15
C LEU A 650 12.59 24.96 16.30
N TRP A 651 12.23 24.38 17.43
CA TRP A 651 11.85 25.06 18.65
C TRP A 651 12.69 24.58 19.82
N THR A 652 12.73 25.38 20.88
CA THR A 652 13.34 25.03 22.16
C THR A 652 12.33 25.17 23.28
N VAL A 653 12.46 24.33 24.31
CA VAL A 653 11.69 24.42 25.55
C VAL A 653 12.58 24.01 26.72
N ASN A 654 12.30 24.51 27.92
CA ASN A 654 12.94 24.00 29.12
C ASN A 654 12.43 22.59 29.44
N PRO A 655 13.20 21.75 30.17
CA PRO A 655 12.78 20.40 30.55
C PRO A 655 11.48 20.32 31.36
N ASP A 656 11.02 21.42 31.97
CA ASP A 656 9.76 21.53 32.69
C ASP A 656 8.57 21.99 31.83
N GLY A 657 8.80 22.30 30.55
CA GLY A 657 7.79 22.85 29.63
C GLY A 657 7.72 24.37 29.59
N ALA A 658 8.49 25.08 30.42
CA ALA A 658 8.52 26.54 30.40
C ALA A 658 9.32 27.08 29.19
N GLN A 659 9.05 28.33 28.84
CA GLN A 659 9.79 29.08 27.80
C GLN A 659 9.86 28.39 26.42
N PRO A 660 8.73 27.93 25.84
CA PRO A 660 8.74 27.47 24.45
C PRO A 660 9.08 28.64 23.52
N ASN A 661 10.17 28.51 22.75
CA ASN A 661 10.68 29.55 21.87
C ASN A 661 11.14 28.97 20.52
N THR A 662 10.90 29.71 19.43
CA THR A 662 11.47 29.38 18.12
C THR A 662 13.00 29.39 18.19
N LEU A 663 13.63 28.33 17.68
CA LEU A 663 15.07 28.31 17.43
C LEU A 663 15.36 28.84 16.02
N TRP A 664 14.72 28.27 15.01
CA TRP A 664 14.91 28.64 13.61
C TRP A 664 13.77 28.14 12.73
N GLY A 665 13.44 28.90 11.68
CA GLY A 665 12.65 28.42 10.55
C GLY A 665 11.15 28.64 10.63
N ASN A 666 10.65 29.42 11.60
CA ASN A 666 9.21 29.64 11.76
C ASN A 666 8.55 30.38 10.58
N GLN A 667 9.30 31.01 9.69
CA GLN A 667 8.81 31.62 8.44
C GLN A 667 9.58 31.12 7.20
N SER A 668 10.39 30.06 7.36
CA SER A 668 11.18 29.47 6.26
C SER A 668 10.35 28.52 5.40
N VAL A 669 10.72 28.43 4.13
CA VAL A 669 10.23 27.39 3.20
C VAL A 669 11.30 26.34 2.90
N TRP A 670 12.57 26.69 3.10
CA TRP A 670 13.71 25.85 2.72
C TRP A 670 14.57 25.50 3.94
N PRO A 671 14.71 24.20 4.26
CA PRO A 671 13.75 23.15 3.91
C PRO A 671 12.39 23.36 4.61
N ASP A 672 11.36 22.67 4.14
CA ASP A 672 10.02 22.68 4.71
C ASP A 672 9.92 21.88 6.02
N LEU A 673 10.75 20.84 6.16
CA LEU A 673 10.82 20.00 7.34
C LEU A 673 12.25 19.78 7.85
N LEU A 674 12.50 20.19 9.09
CA LEU A 674 13.76 19.97 9.80
C LEU A 674 13.56 18.90 10.87
N LYS A 675 14.39 17.87 10.88
CA LYS A 675 14.27 16.76 11.82
C LYS A 675 15.62 16.24 12.31
N ASP A 676 15.58 15.38 13.33
CA ASP A 676 16.77 14.76 13.94
C ASP A 676 17.82 15.80 14.38
N ALA A 677 17.34 16.97 14.80
CA ALA A 677 18.18 18.10 15.19
C ALA A 677 19.02 17.75 16.43
N ARG A 678 20.33 17.98 16.36
CA ARG A 678 21.29 17.76 17.45
C ARG A 678 22.26 18.92 17.58
N ALA A 679 22.56 19.31 18.81
CA ALA A 679 23.59 20.31 19.07
C ALA A 679 24.97 19.78 18.65
N ILE A 680 25.75 20.61 17.96
CA ILE A 680 27.11 20.29 17.56
C ILE A 680 28.04 20.48 18.77
N PRO A 681 28.90 19.51 19.12
CA PRO A 681 29.81 19.63 20.27
C PRO A 681 30.65 20.91 20.23
N GLY A 682 30.74 21.62 21.37
CA GLY A 682 31.51 22.85 21.49
C GLY A 682 30.93 24.07 20.77
N SER A 683 29.70 23.99 20.26
CA SER A 683 29.08 25.01 19.42
C SER A 683 27.64 25.32 19.83
N ARG A 684 27.12 26.46 19.36
CA ARG A 684 25.68 26.81 19.46
C ARG A 684 24.89 26.35 18.23
N ARG A 685 25.60 25.82 17.23
CA ARG A 685 25.05 25.33 15.97
C ARG A 685 24.37 23.97 16.15
N VAL A 686 23.40 23.68 15.30
CA VAL A 686 22.61 22.45 15.33
C VAL A 686 22.67 21.77 13.96
N MET A 687 23.04 20.49 13.94
CA MET A 687 22.99 19.65 12.74
C MET A 687 21.62 18.97 12.64
N PHE A 688 21.08 18.84 11.44
CA PHE A 688 19.75 18.28 11.21
C PHE A 688 19.64 17.58 9.85
N THR A 689 18.58 16.78 9.67
CA THR A 689 18.15 16.29 8.36
C THR A 689 17.00 17.17 7.85
N GLY A 690 17.19 17.81 6.69
CA GLY A 690 16.10 18.43 5.94
C GLY A 690 15.37 17.34 5.18
N SER A 691 14.10 17.12 5.50
CA SER A 691 13.27 16.04 4.97
C SER A 691 11.97 16.58 4.40
N ALA A 692 11.00 15.72 4.10
CA ALA A 692 9.79 16.07 3.37
C ALA A 692 8.53 15.56 4.06
N HIS A 693 7.40 16.21 3.77
CA HIS A 693 6.11 15.92 4.36
C HIS A 693 5.56 14.51 4.00
N HIS A 694 5.71 14.08 2.74
CA HIS A 694 5.27 12.79 2.21
C HIS A 694 6.43 11.85 1.84
N GLN A 695 7.67 12.23 2.16
CA GLN A 695 8.86 11.42 1.90
C GLN A 695 9.79 11.49 3.10
N TRP A 696 9.33 10.97 4.25
CA TRP A 696 10.10 11.06 5.49
C TRP A 696 11.50 10.44 5.34
N PHE A 697 11.70 9.38 4.56
CA PHE A 697 13.03 8.79 4.45
C PHE A 697 13.91 9.44 3.37
N HIS A 698 13.51 10.59 2.83
CA HIS A 698 14.33 11.40 1.93
C HIS A 698 14.87 12.63 2.67
N GLY A 699 16.03 13.13 2.23
CA GLY A 699 16.59 14.34 2.79
C GLY A 699 18.07 14.57 2.57
N SER A 700 18.50 15.78 2.90
CA SER A 700 19.91 16.20 2.97
C SER A 700 20.27 16.62 4.39
N VAL A 701 21.57 16.64 4.72
CA VAL A 701 22.07 17.12 6.00
C VAL A 701 22.39 18.61 5.90
N GLY A 702 21.95 19.38 6.90
CA GLY A 702 22.26 20.80 7.03
C GLY A 702 22.70 21.17 8.45
N ILE A 703 23.19 22.40 8.58
CA ILE A 703 23.49 23.06 9.84
C ILE A 703 22.64 24.32 9.96
N ILE A 704 22.13 24.56 11.16
CA ILE A 704 21.56 25.82 11.59
C ILE A 704 22.53 26.50 12.54
N ASP A 705 22.90 27.74 12.20
CA ASP A 705 23.54 28.70 13.09
C ASP A 705 22.53 29.79 13.50
N PRO A 706 21.99 29.72 14.73
CA PRO A 706 20.99 30.68 15.19
C PRO A 706 21.55 32.09 15.41
N GLU A 707 22.87 32.30 15.37
CA GLU A 707 23.48 33.62 15.53
C GLU A 707 23.47 34.43 14.23
N LEU A 708 23.40 33.75 13.09
CA LEU A 708 23.41 34.40 11.77
C LEU A 708 22.01 34.78 11.28
N GLY A 709 20.96 34.17 11.82
CA GLY A 709 19.57 34.50 11.50
C GLY A 709 18.57 33.47 12.02
N PHE A 710 17.29 33.81 11.97
CA PHE A 710 16.19 32.96 12.45
C PHE A 710 15.39 32.29 11.33
N ASN A 711 15.63 32.66 10.07
CA ASN A 711 14.91 32.16 8.91
C ASN A 711 15.82 32.14 7.69
N PHE A 712 15.42 31.35 6.70
CA PHE A 712 16.11 31.20 5.44
C PHE A 712 16.29 32.57 4.72
N PRO A 713 17.46 32.82 4.10
CA PRO A 713 18.62 31.93 4.02
C PRO A 713 19.57 32.04 5.23
N ASP A 714 19.34 33.02 6.10
CA ASP A 714 20.27 33.39 7.15
C ASP A 714 20.36 32.29 8.24
N GLY A 715 21.58 31.85 8.50
CA GLY A 715 21.87 30.77 9.45
C GLY A 715 21.69 29.35 8.91
N LEU A 716 21.26 29.15 7.66
CA LEU A 716 21.21 27.81 7.05
C LEU A 716 22.44 27.57 6.17
N THR A 717 23.09 26.42 6.37
CA THR A 717 24.06 25.85 5.42
C THR A 717 23.75 24.39 5.14
N LYS A 718 23.92 23.97 3.89
CA LYS A 718 23.80 22.58 3.45
C LYS A 718 25.16 21.90 3.46
N ILE A 719 25.25 20.73 4.07
CA ILE A 719 26.45 19.91 4.03
C ILE A 719 26.41 19.01 2.79
N THR A 720 25.38 18.18 2.67
CA THR A 720 25.26 17.22 1.55
C THR A 720 24.70 17.92 0.32
N ALA A 721 25.50 18.78 -0.30
CA ALA A 721 25.10 19.68 -1.38
C ALA A 721 24.73 18.96 -2.68
N ASP A 722 25.01 17.66 -2.78
CA ASP A 722 24.63 16.76 -3.87
C ASP A 722 23.16 16.31 -3.83
N VAL A 723 22.45 16.54 -2.73
CA VAL A 723 21.04 16.16 -2.56
C VAL A 723 20.18 17.40 -2.29
N GLU A 724 19.12 17.55 -3.07
CA GLU A 724 18.17 18.66 -2.90
C GLU A 724 17.38 18.52 -1.60
N TRP A 725 16.79 19.63 -1.14
CA TRP A 725 15.75 19.53 -0.11
C TRP A 725 14.51 18.87 -0.74
N PRO A 726 14.02 17.75 -0.21
CA PRO A 726 12.86 17.06 -0.80
C PRO A 726 11.60 17.92 -0.64
N GLU A 727 10.66 17.82 -1.59
CA GLU A 727 9.40 18.61 -1.69
C GLU A 727 9.55 20.14 -1.85
N SER A 728 10.42 20.80 -1.09
CA SER A 728 10.66 22.25 -1.23
C SER A 728 11.62 22.61 -2.37
N GLY A 729 12.43 21.65 -2.82
CA GLY A 729 13.56 21.89 -3.74
C GLY A 729 14.63 22.79 -3.12
N ASN A 730 15.64 23.16 -3.90
CA ASN A 730 16.63 24.15 -3.46
C ASN A 730 16.03 25.57 -3.53
N GLY A 731 16.35 26.39 -2.53
CA GLY A 731 15.89 27.78 -2.48
C GLY A 731 16.59 28.68 -3.51
N PRO A 732 16.17 29.96 -3.61
CA PRO A 732 16.78 30.92 -4.53
C PRO A 732 18.28 31.16 -4.24
N VAL A 733 18.71 30.91 -3.01
CA VAL A 733 20.11 30.78 -2.59
C VAL A 733 20.22 29.54 -1.72
N ASP A 734 21.23 28.70 -1.91
CA ASP A 734 21.39 27.48 -1.12
C ASP A 734 22.82 27.43 -0.59
N PRO A 735 23.09 28.09 0.57
CA PRO A 735 24.44 28.19 1.10
C PRO A 735 25.00 26.80 1.41
N ILE A 736 26.24 26.55 1.01
CA ILE A 736 26.94 25.28 1.27
C ILE A 736 27.91 25.50 2.43
N GLU A 737 27.97 24.56 3.38
CA GLU A 737 28.83 24.65 4.57
C GLU A 737 30.32 24.70 4.19
N SER A 738 30.74 23.89 3.22
CA SER A 738 32.12 23.85 2.75
C SER A 738 32.24 24.12 1.25
N PHE A 739 33.10 25.08 0.90
CA PHE A 739 33.52 25.31 -0.49
C PHE A 739 34.35 24.15 -1.07
N ASN A 740 34.87 23.27 -0.22
CA ASN A 740 35.64 22.09 -0.64
C ASN A 740 34.75 20.85 -0.80
N TYR A 741 33.43 20.98 -0.64
CA TYR A 741 32.51 19.86 -0.78
C TYR A 741 32.66 19.17 -2.14
N HIS A 742 32.81 17.85 -2.11
CA HIS A 742 32.83 17.01 -3.30
C HIS A 742 31.89 15.82 -3.14
N SER A 743 31.16 15.48 -4.20
CA SER A 743 30.37 14.26 -4.24
C SER A 743 31.28 13.05 -4.52
N ALA A 744 31.11 12.00 -3.73
CA ALA A 744 31.81 10.72 -3.88
C ALA A 744 30.76 9.62 -4.05
N GLY A 745 30.25 9.46 -5.27
CA GLY A 745 29.14 8.57 -5.60
C GLY A 745 27.77 9.23 -5.46
N LYS A 746 26.72 8.50 -5.85
CA LYS A 746 25.33 8.97 -5.82
C LYS A 746 24.57 8.38 -4.64
N TYR A 747 23.94 9.24 -3.86
CA TYR A 747 23.10 8.87 -2.73
C TYR A 747 21.74 9.56 -2.87
N ASN A 748 20.66 8.84 -2.58
CA ASN A 748 19.32 9.41 -2.76
C ASN A 748 18.89 10.28 -1.57
N ALA A 749 19.43 9.99 -0.39
CA ALA A 749 19.02 10.59 0.87
C ALA A 749 20.06 10.37 1.97
N TYR A 750 20.02 11.25 2.97
CA TYR A 750 20.77 11.14 4.22
C TYR A 750 19.82 11.26 5.40
N TYR A 751 20.09 10.54 6.50
CA TYR A 751 19.18 10.40 7.63
C TYR A 751 19.93 10.25 8.97
N SER A 752 19.33 10.81 10.03
CA SER A 752 19.77 10.74 11.43
C SER A 752 21.27 11.03 11.64
N PRO A 753 21.76 12.23 11.29
CA PRO A 753 23.14 12.61 11.54
C PRO A 753 23.43 12.70 13.04
N TYR A 754 24.63 12.32 13.44
CA TYR A 754 25.15 12.45 14.80
C TYR A 754 26.47 13.25 14.76
N PRO A 755 26.47 14.52 15.21
CA PRO A 755 27.67 15.37 15.16
C PRO A 755 28.72 14.90 16.17
N LEU A 756 29.97 14.76 15.73
CA LEU A 756 31.13 14.43 16.57
C LEU A 756 32.00 15.67 16.82
N SER A 757 32.04 16.58 15.84
CA SER A 757 32.71 17.88 15.90
C SER A 757 31.97 18.86 14.99
N GLU A 758 32.48 20.08 14.83
CA GLU A 758 31.98 21.02 13.82
C GLU A 758 32.19 20.57 12.37
N GLN A 759 33.03 19.55 12.14
CA GLN A 759 33.40 19.11 10.80
C GLN A 759 33.13 17.63 10.55
N ASP A 760 32.96 16.80 11.58
CA ASP A 760 32.88 15.35 11.49
C ASP A 760 31.59 14.84 12.14
N PHE A 761 30.94 13.86 11.52
CA PHE A 761 29.67 13.30 11.98
C PHE A 761 29.44 11.87 11.46
N MET A 762 28.64 11.09 12.17
CA MET A 762 28.10 9.84 11.65
C MET A 762 26.76 10.09 10.96
N VAL A 763 26.47 9.41 9.86
CA VAL A 763 25.21 9.58 9.12
C VAL A 763 24.80 8.29 8.42
N SER A 764 23.50 8.06 8.33
CA SER A 764 22.96 7.00 7.48
C SER A 764 22.71 7.56 6.08
N ALA A 765 23.23 6.92 5.03
CA ALA A 765 23.02 7.37 3.65
C ALA A 765 22.37 6.27 2.81
N ASP A 766 21.40 6.65 1.97
CA ASP A 766 20.72 5.74 1.05
C ASP A 766 21.61 5.43 -0.15
N ARG A 767 22.21 4.24 -0.11
CA ARG A 767 23.00 3.65 -1.19
C ARG A 767 22.16 2.60 -1.92
N GLY A 768 21.46 3.03 -2.98
CA GLY A 768 20.74 2.11 -3.87
C GLY A 768 19.43 1.54 -3.29
N GLY A 769 18.72 2.33 -2.47
CA GLY A 769 17.46 1.97 -1.83
C GLY A 769 17.63 1.42 -0.41
N LYS A 770 18.83 1.49 0.18
CA LYS A 770 19.16 0.96 1.51
C LYS A 770 20.04 1.96 2.27
N PHE A 771 19.64 2.27 3.50
CA PHE A 771 20.42 3.13 4.39
C PHE A 771 21.53 2.32 5.07
N VAL A 772 22.76 2.79 4.90
CA VAL A 772 23.96 2.22 5.54
C VAL A 772 24.73 3.33 6.28
N LEU A 773 25.51 2.96 7.29
CA LEU A 773 26.15 3.90 8.20
C LEU A 773 27.53 4.33 7.71
N TYR A 774 27.76 5.64 7.64
CA TYR A 774 29.03 6.26 7.29
C TYR A 774 29.56 7.15 8.41
N LEU A 775 30.89 7.21 8.52
CA LEU A 775 31.59 8.38 9.04
C LEU A 775 31.74 9.37 7.90
N MET A 776 31.38 10.64 8.10
CA MET A 776 31.42 11.67 7.07
C MET A 776 31.97 12.99 7.63
N ASP A 777 32.58 13.79 6.77
CA ASP A 777 32.92 15.18 7.07
C ASP A 777 32.18 16.20 6.20
N VAL A 778 32.27 17.48 6.58
CA VAL A 778 31.62 18.59 5.86
C VAL A 778 32.17 18.84 4.46
N ASP A 779 33.35 18.28 4.12
CA ASP A 779 33.97 18.38 2.80
C ASP A 779 33.50 17.27 1.85
N GLY A 780 32.69 16.32 2.32
CA GLY A 780 32.14 15.23 1.50
C GLY A 780 32.89 13.91 1.62
N ASN A 781 34.01 13.85 2.36
CA ASN A 781 34.73 12.61 2.61
C ASN A 781 33.84 11.67 3.43
N ARG A 782 33.81 10.39 3.05
CA ARG A 782 33.03 9.38 3.76
C ARG A 782 33.67 8.00 3.75
N GLU A 783 33.48 7.28 4.84
CA GLU A 783 33.94 5.90 5.04
C GLU A 783 32.82 5.04 5.64
N LEU A 784 32.60 3.87 5.04
CA LEU A 784 31.57 2.95 5.50
C LEU A 784 31.94 2.38 6.88
N ILE A 785 31.03 2.51 7.83
CA ILE A 785 31.13 1.91 9.17
C ILE A 785 30.39 0.57 9.16
N TYR A 786 29.12 0.55 8.74
CA TYR A 786 28.28 -0.64 8.89
C TYR A 786 27.16 -0.74 7.85
N GLU A 787 26.86 -1.97 7.46
CA GLU A 787 25.73 -2.32 6.61
C GLU A 787 24.92 -3.44 7.26
N GLY A 788 23.71 -3.12 7.73
CA GLY A 788 22.79 -4.06 8.38
C GLY A 788 22.05 -4.99 7.41
N ASP A 789 21.06 -5.72 7.93
CA ASP A 789 20.18 -6.57 7.12
C ASP A 789 19.09 -5.74 6.43
N ASN A 790 18.59 -4.70 7.12
CA ASN A 790 17.61 -3.73 6.62
C ASN A 790 18.26 -2.33 6.52
N HIS A 791 17.56 -1.29 6.99
CA HIS A 791 18.04 0.10 7.02
C HIS A 791 18.67 0.42 8.36
N VAL A 792 19.89 0.94 8.34
CA VAL A 792 20.62 1.39 9.53
C VAL A 792 20.27 2.84 9.82
N PHE A 793 19.89 3.15 11.07
CA PHE A 793 19.51 4.49 11.53
C PHE A 793 19.96 4.77 12.96
N HIS A 794 19.93 6.04 13.33
CA HIS A 794 20.10 6.54 14.71
C HIS A 794 21.38 6.06 15.40
N ALA A 795 22.49 6.06 14.66
CA ALA A 795 23.78 5.68 15.20
C ALA A 795 24.26 6.66 16.29
N MET A 796 24.74 6.14 17.40
CA MET A 796 25.24 6.91 18.55
C MET A 796 26.50 6.25 19.12
N PRO A 797 27.55 7.02 19.45
CA PRO A 797 28.68 6.48 20.20
C PRO A 797 28.23 6.03 21.60
N LEU A 798 28.81 4.93 22.09
CA LEU A 798 28.71 4.52 23.48
C LEU A 798 29.93 5.01 24.24
N ALA A 799 29.92 6.31 24.58
CA ALA A 799 30.97 6.95 25.35
C ALA A 799 30.41 8.16 26.12
N PRO A 800 31.10 8.59 27.20
CA PRO A 800 30.71 9.78 27.97
C PRO A 800 30.83 11.11 27.23
#